data_AF-A0A8J4C2G4-F1
#
_entry.id   AF-A0A8J4C2G4-F1
#
_cell.length_a   1.000
_cell.length_b   1.000
_cell.length_c   1.000
_cell.angle_alpha   90.00
_cell.angle_beta   90.00
_cell.angle_gamma   90.00
#
_symmetry.space_group_name_H-M   'P 1'
#
loop_
_entity.id
_entity.type
_entity.pdbx_description
1 polymer ?
#
loop_
_entity_poly.entity_id
_entity_poly.type
_entity_poly.pdbx_seq_one_letter_code
_entity_poly.pdbx_strand_id
1 'polypeptide(L)'
;MGCASSKALATSPAPAGPFQDVQQRSDDSSKPWKKNQIVPVAQQVGAGEGAASWQQRQLGKDGCVNNGKPAFVNIGKDVKIALDQGPADVLGDLKALCSERVEGAGLANLAESLFEILKQHLPGALRRANCSKGFTAIVEVTKRAVLCCNSILQPVLAHINRVLSNRQAGSSWTESTSWDQVEFSDFLGMLEDSCNVVYNLGVMEVGRPIVALMEVIHELRQHCDAHKFQLDETTCRVLTLDELIGMLGIIFFRKVVLETAESAQSKLEQYQQLQEQIGWSDSQLATCTGPEARVMLLYLNQVSASGEKRANVTVQRSSAFWDAFLASRSAGLLLPSSGTMCHKYFPAFVDTYGQDGSGRGGAGRKPTVEAGEGHGPRKEFFVLAGQDMAGQGSEVQKQQPAEVGSALPAHDSRRPPLWVFNRTAGAYWYNRTLEESSELHDAYFFAGWLLGQSLLNRAPVGLPLPPVLFRALLEGTGTDCGSGGSGFVPTMEMLAEFDPDAATGINNVAALPSDQLRGMLELEGLPADWSAEKYAQYAVTRILRDEVAWQSEALASGFFAAVDRRLLRLWQIGPTALAVLAAGSCATVSEPPSDLSSMFRLVLDDELSGNSAVLMELLWAVMAEWPPERRLRFVEFVTGTSRLPLPGSELLKIQAPFVAMGVAEHRATLGMLPQAHTCDNLLELPNYWESLLAVRGVRGGPTAVARGTAQLTEEQLADLRAETRRILADRLEVAVLNFQGYGLDERSGDGGDDAEDEDDEQRMKGLVPSPPPSPKSHHFGPLP
;
A
#
# COMPACT_ATOMS: atom_id res chain seq x y z
N MET A 1 -44.02 9.33 -22.97
CA MET A 1 -44.38 9.39 -24.40
C MET A 1 -43.18 8.88 -25.18
N GLY A 2 -43.16 7.77 -25.91
CA GLY A 2 -44.13 6.71 -26.19
C GLY A 2 -43.37 5.40 -26.47
N CYS A 3 -44.12 4.30 -26.42
CA CYS A 3 -43.73 2.89 -26.48
C CYS A 3 -43.23 2.36 -27.84
N ALA A 4 -42.78 1.09 -27.77
CA ALA A 4 -42.81 0.00 -28.77
C ALA A 4 -41.51 -0.21 -29.57
N SER A 5 -41.05 -1.43 -29.85
CA SER A 5 -41.45 -2.79 -29.47
C SER A 5 -40.36 -3.76 -29.95
N SER A 6 -40.26 -4.86 -29.23
CA SER A 6 -39.50 -6.10 -29.43
C SER A 6 -39.50 -6.70 -30.85
N LYS A 7 -38.38 -7.37 -31.21
CA LYS A 7 -38.38 -8.72 -31.80
C LYS A 7 -36.99 -9.37 -31.74
N ALA A 8 -36.98 -10.59 -31.21
CA ALA A 8 -35.85 -11.51 -31.16
C ALA A 8 -35.88 -12.51 -32.34
N LEU A 9 -34.72 -13.04 -32.73
CA LEU A 9 -34.38 -14.47 -32.96
C LEU A 9 -32.95 -14.53 -33.56
N ALA A 10 -31.99 -15.21 -32.92
CA ALA A 10 -31.45 -16.54 -33.29
C ALA A 10 -30.77 -16.54 -34.69
N THR A 11 -29.51 -16.95 -34.95
CA THR A 11 -28.64 -18.01 -34.43
C THR A 11 -27.26 -17.89 -35.13
N SER A 12 -26.17 -18.29 -34.46
CA SER A 12 -24.80 -18.52 -35.01
C SER A 12 -24.76 -19.78 -35.94
N PRO A 13 -23.65 -20.22 -36.60
CA PRO A 13 -22.24 -19.73 -36.61
C PRO A 13 -21.51 -19.69 -38.00
N ALA A 14 -20.33 -19.03 -37.99
CA ALA A 14 -19.05 -19.09 -38.77
C ALA A 14 -18.84 -20.06 -39.98
N PRO A 15 -17.67 -20.09 -40.69
CA PRO A 15 -16.58 -19.11 -40.97
C PRO A 15 -16.20 -19.03 -42.49
N ALA A 16 -15.27 -18.13 -42.85
CA ALA A 16 -14.19 -18.26 -43.88
C ALA A 16 -13.95 -16.93 -44.65
N GLY A 17 -12.71 -16.43 -44.64
CA GLY A 17 -12.25 -15.28 -45.45
C GLY A 17 -11.92 -15.70 -46.89
N PRO A 18 -10.91 -15.11 -47.56
CA PRO A 18 -10.44 -13.72 -47.59
C PRO A 18 -10.53 -13.15 -49.02
N PHE A 19 -10.65 -11.84 -49.25
CA PHE A 19 -10.27 -11.26 -50.57
C PHE A 19 -9.82 -9.81 -50.46
N GLN A 20 -8.78 -9.53 -51.25
CA GLN A 20 -7.97 -8.32 -51.33
C GLN A 20 -8.64 -7.16 -52.09
N ASP A 21 -8.24 -5.95 -51.69
CA ASP A 21 -7.92 -4.75 -52.47
C ASP A 21 -8.71 -4.42 -53.74
N VAL A 22 -9.45 -3.30 -53.67
CA VAL A 22 -9.43 -2.27 -54.74
C VAL A 22 -9.46 -0.88 -54.11
N GLN A 23 -8.39 -0.11 -54.34
CA GLN A 23 -8.31 1.34 -54.16
C GLN A 23 -9.17 2.06 -55.19
N GLN A 24 -9.93 3.08 -54.76
CA GLN A 24 -10.14 4.30 -55.55
C GLN A 24 -10.20 5.53 -54.63
N ARG A 25 -9.42 6.53 -55.03
CA ARG A 25 -9.13 7.81 -54.34
C ARG A 25 -10.09 8.93 -54.77
N SER A 26 -9.97 10.03 -54.02
CA SER A 26 -10.33 11.45 -54.26
C SER A 26 -11.70 11.89 -53.72
N ASP A 27 -11.86 13.07 -53.13
CA ASP A 27 -11.00 14.09 -52.50
C ASP A 27 -11.99 15.03 -51.77
N ASP A 28 -11.66 15.53 -50.58
CA ASP A 28 -11.30 16.95 -50.35
C ASP A 28 -11.72 17.57 -49.00
N SER A 29 -10.75 18.29 -48.42
CA SER A 29 -10.83 19.48 -47.56
C SER A 29 -11.53 19.47 -46.17
N SER A 30 -10.76 19.53 -45.08
CA SER A 30 -10.32 20.79 -44.43
C SER A 30 -9.71 20.53 -43.04
N LYS A 31 -8.58 21.17 -42.78
CA LYS A 31 -7.68 21.01 -41.60
C LYS A 31 -8.09 21.94 -40.44
N PRO A 32 -7.48 21.82 -39.24
CA PRO A 32 -6.30 22.66 -39.01
C PRO A 32 -5.07 21.97 -38.36
N TRP A 33 -3.92 22.28 -38.96
CA TRP A 33 -2.61 22.66 -38.40
C TRP A 33 -1.96 21.90 -37.23
N LYS A 34 -0.88 21.19 -37.63
CA LYS A 34 0.33 20.81 -36.87
C LYS A 34 1.16 22.08 -36.49
N LYS A 35 2.23 22.08 -35.69
CA LYS A 35 3.49 21.30 -35.79
C LYS A 35 4.50 21.88 -34.77
N ASN A 36 5.38 21.11 -34.12
CA ASN A 36 6.73 20.76 -34.60
C ASN A 36 7.43 19.86 -33.56
N GLN A 37 8.31 18.90 -33.87
CA GLN A 37 8.70 18.26 -35.13
C GLN A 37 9.57 17.04 -34.77
N ILE A 38 9.21 15.87 -35.30
CA ILE A 38 10.07 14.68 -35.42
C ILE A 38 10.70 14.74 -36.82
N VAL A 39 12.00 14.46 -36.92
CA VAL A 39 12.73 14.32 -38.20
C VAL A 39 12.85 12.83 -38.53
N PRO A 40 12.43 12.36 -39.72
CA PRO A 40 12.74 11.02 -40.21
C PRO A 40 13.81 11.07 -41.31
N VAL A 41 14.72 10.10 -41.30
CA VAL A 41 15.54 9.76 -42.48
C VAL A 41 15.50 8.26 -42.67
N ALA A 42 15.04 7.84 -43.85
CA ALA A 42 15.15 6.49 -44.34
C ALA A 42 16.31 6.39 -45.37
N GLN A 43 16.88 5.19 -45.39
CA GLN A 43 17.69 4.55 -46.45
C GLN A 43 19.16 4.94 -46.60
N GLN A 44 20.01 4.09 -46.03
CA GLN A 44 21.04 3.41 -46.82
C GLN A 44 21.08 1.92 -46.47
N VAL A 45 20.93 1.10 -47.50
CA VAL A 45 21.07 -0.35 -47.48
C VAL A 45 22.55 -0.70 -47.36
N GLY A 46 22.88 -1.61 -46.43
CA GLY A 46 24.20 -2.22 -46.34
C GLY A 46 24.14 -3.40 -45.37
N ALA A 47 24.07 -4.61 -45.91
CA ALA A 47 24.16 -5.87 -45.18
C ALA A 47 25.46 -5.99 -44.37
N GLY A 48 25.41 -6.68 -43.23
CA GLY A 48 26.62 -7.07 -42.51
C GLY A 48 26.33 -7.68 -41.14
N GLU A 49 26.71 -8.94 -40.99
CA GLU A 49 26.68 -9.79 -39.80
C GLU A 49 27.48 -9.22 -38.62
N GLY A 50 27.21 -9.72 -37.40
CA GLY A 50 28.24 -9.71 -36.34
C GLY A 50 27.76 -9.47 -34.93
N ALA A 51 27.25 -10.53 -34.30
CA ALA A 51 27.39 -10.70 -32.86
C ALA A 51 28.87 -10.94 -32.51
N ALA A 52 29.25 -10.63 -31.25
CA ALA A 52 30.54 -10.84 -30.60
C ALA A 52 31.61 -9.73 -30.76
N SER A 53 31.83 -8.96 -29.68
CA SER A 53 33.18 -8.72 -29.12
C SER A 53 33.14 -7.68 -27.97
N TRP A 54 33.00 -8.16 -26.74
CA TRP A 54 33.48 -7.42 -25.55
C TRP A 54 34.29 -8.38 -24.66
N GLN A 55 35.35 -8.94 -25.25
CA GLN A 55 36.48 -9.52 -24.54
C GLN A 55 37.74 -8.94 -25.16
N GLN A 56 38.34 -7.96 -24.49
CA GLN A 56 39.78 -7.64 -24.42
C GLN A 56 39.96 -6.17 -24.11
N ARG A 57 40.15 -5.86 -22.82
CA ARG A 57 40.91 -4.68 -22.38
C ARG A 57 41.26 -4.80 -20.91
N GLN A 58 42.19 -5.69 -20.57
CA GLN A 58 43.06 -5.51 -19.41
C GLN A 58 44.41 -6.18 -19.67
N LEU A 59 45.46 -5.36 -19.78
CA LEU A 59 46.81 -5.63 -19.30
C LEU A 59 47.65 -4.35 -19.49
N GLY A 60 47.92 -3.66 -18.39
CA GLY A 60 48.77 -2.48 -18.33
C GLY A 60 48.95 -2.03 -16.89
N LYS A 61 49.97 -2.58 -16.23
CA LYS A 61 50.44 -2.22 -14.88
C LYS A 61 51.08 -0.83 -14.89
N ASP A 62 50.79 0.01 -13.90
CA ASP A 62 51.71 0.36 -12.79
C ASP A 62 51.23 1.60 -11.99
N GLY A 63 51.14 1.42 -10.66
CA GLY A 63 51.60 2.39 -9.65
C GLY A 63 50.76 3.63 -9.31
N CYS A 64 49.96 3.56 -8.23
CA CYS A 64 50.23 4.34 -7.00
C CYS A 64 49.27 4.00 -5.86
N VAL A 65 49.84 4.03 -4.65
CA VAL A 65 49.31 3.63 -3.35
C VAL A 65 48.54 4.77 -2.68
N ASN A 66 47.40 4.50 -2.04
CA ASN A 66 47.17 5.04 -0.69
C ASN A 66 46.12 4.24 0.12
N ASN A 67 46.48 4.07 1.40
CA ASN A 67 45.90 3.16 2.39
C ASN A 67 44.63 3.69 3.05
N GLY A 68 43.64 2.81 3.21
CA GLY A 68 42.57 2.90 4.19
C GLY A 68 42.07 1.49 4.53
N LYS A 69 42.71 0.83 5.51
CA LYS A 69 42.40 -0.54 5.92
C LYS A 69 40.99 -0.65 6.53
N PRO A 70 40.22 -1.69 6.17
CA PRO A 70 39.45 -2.45 7.15
C PRO A 70 40.15 -3.78 7.45
N ALA A 71 39.98 -4.23 8.68
CA ALA A 71 40.70 -5.33 9.29
C ALA A 71 40.42 -6.69 8.61
N PHE A 72 41.50 -7.42 8.31
CA PHE A 72 41.48 -8.82 7.91
C PHE A 72 41.07 -9.71 9.08
N VAL A 73 40.11 -10.62 8.86
CA VAL A 73 39.89 -11.81 9.68
C VAL A 73 39.69 -13.01 8.75
N ASN A 74 40.60 -13.99 8.89
CA ASN A 74 40.71 -15.33 8.31
C ASN A 74 39.73 -15.77 7.20
N ILE A 75 40.30 -15.99 6.01
CA ILE A 75 39.76 -16.84 4.94
C ILE A 75 39.82 -18.30 5.41
N GLY A 76 38.67 -18.87 5.74
CA GLY A 76 38.51 -20.27 6.12
C GLY A 76 38.28 -21.16 4.89
N LYS A 77 39.25 -22.03 4.63
CA LYS A 77 39.26 -23.26 3.80
C LYS A 77 38.00 -23.62 3.01
N ASP A 78 38.18 -23.82 1.71
CA ASP A 78 37.32 -24.63 0.82
C ASP A 78 36.97 -25.98 1.49
N VAL A 79 35.75 -26.11 1.99
CA VAL A 79 35.22 -27.41 2.43
C VAL A 79 34.57 -28.05 1.20
N LYS A 80 35.32 -28.95 0.55
CA LYS A 80 34.68 -30.00 -0.25
C LYS A 80 33.90 -30.88 0.72
N ILE A 81 32.57 -30.74 0.74
CA ILE A 81 31.70 -31.68 1.46
C ILE A 81 31.86 -33.03 0.77
N ALA A 82 32.56 -33.96 1.42
CA ALA A 82 32.67 -35.33 0.95
C ALA A 82 31.33 -36.03 1.21
N LEU A 83 30.46 -36.05 0.20
CA LEU A 83 29.12 -36.65 0.21
C LEU A 83 29.11 -38.19 0.21
N ASP A 84 30.15 -38.84 0.73
CA ASP A 84 30.33 -40.29 0.61
C ASP A 84 30.54 -40.93 1.99
N GLN A 85 29.46 -41.00 2.80
CA GLN A 85 29.23 -41.98 3.89
C GLN A 85 27.89 -41.74 4.66
N GLY A 86 26.98 -42.75 4.64
CA GLY A 86 25.82 -42.86 5.54
C GLY A 86 24.60 -41.96 5.22
N PRO A 87 23.43 -42.14 5.85
CA PRO A 87 22.27 -41.29 5.60
C PRO A 87 22.57 -39.90 6.15
N ALA A 88 23.10 -39.03 5.29
CA ALA A 88 23.49 -37.67 5.62
C ALA A 88 22.36 -36.92 6.34
N ASP A 89 22.72 -36.13 7.36
CA ASP A 89 21.80 -35.19 8.00
C ASP A 89 21.57 -34.01 7.05
N VAL A 90 20.77 -34.25 6.01
CA VAL A 90 20.51 -33.29 4.92
C VAL A 90 19.97 -31.96 5.44
N LEU A 91 19.15 -31.99 6.50
CA LEU A 91 18.64 -30.77 7.13
C LEU A 91 19.75 -30.03 7.90
N GLY A 92 20.65 -30.77 8.56
CA GLY A 92 21.88 -30.22 9.13
C GLY A 92 22.80 -29.59 8.07
N ASP A 93 22.98 -30.24 6.92
CA ASP A 93 23.79 -29.74 5.80
C ASP A 93 23.18 -28.47 5.19
N LEU A 94 21.86 -28.44 4.96
CA LEU A 94 21.15 -27.24 4.51
C LEU A 94 21.28 -26.10 5.51
N LYS A 95 21.16 -26.40 6.81
CA LYS A 95 21.33 -25.41 7.87
C LYS A 95 22.74 -24.83 7.84
N ALA A 96 23.77 -25.66 7.65
CA ALA A 96 25.16 -25.23 7.57
C ALA A 96 25.41 -24.31 6.36
N LEU A 97 24.95 -24.73 5.17
CA LEU A 97 25.06 -23.93 3.94
C LEU A 97 24.36 -22.57 4.07
N CYS A 98 23.15 -22.55 4.63
CA CYS A 98 22.39 -21.29 4.82
C CYS A 98 22.96 -20.40 5.93
N SER A 99 23.87 -20.91 6.77
CA SER A 99 24.50 -20.14 7.86
C SER A 99 25.84 -19.54 7.46
N GLU A 100 26.39 -19.93 6.31
CA GLU A 100 27.68 -19.45 5.84
C GLU A 100 27.55 -18.06 5.22
N ARG A 101 28.50 -17.17 5.53
CA ARG A 101 28.52 -15.84 4.93
C ARG A 101 29.18 -15.95 3.56
N VAL A 102 28.40 -15.71 2.51
CA VAL A 102 28.85 -15.91 1.13
C VAL A 102 29.19 -14.57 0.48
N GLU A 103 30.39 -14.48 -0.10
CA GLU A 103 30.89 -13.30 -0.80
C GLU A 103 31.23 -13.63 -2.27
N GLY A 104 30.81 -12.76 -3.19
CA GLY A 104 31.16 -12.79 -4.61
C GLY A 104 31.07 -14.19 -5.24
N ALA A 105 32.21 -14.74 -5.67
CA ALA A 105 32.32 -16.04 -6.33
C ALA A 105 31.76 -17.24 -5.51
N GLY A 106 31.64 -17.11 -4.18
CA GLY A 106 31.03 -18.13 -3.34
C GLY A 106 29.54 -18.34 -3.62
N LEU A 107 28.84 -17.36 -4.21
CA LEU A 107 27.40 -17.44 -4.53
C LEU A 107 27.10 -18.53 -5.56
N ALA A 108 27.99 -18.74 -6.53
CA ALA A 108 27.85 -19.80 -7.52
C ALA A 108 27.97 -21.18 -6.85
N ASN A 109 28.96 -21.37 -5.96
CA ASN A 109 29.15 -22.62 -5.22
C ASN A 109 27.97 -22.91 -4.28
N LEU A 110 27.44 -21.88 -3.61
CA LEU A 110 26.23 -22.01 -2.79
C LEU A 110 25.05 -22.48 -3.64
N ALA A 111 24.81 -21.86 -4.79
CA ALA A 111 23.73 -22.24 -5.68
C ALA A 111 23.85 -23.70 -6.14
N GLU A 112 25.03 -24.12 -6.60
CA GLU A 112 25.28 -25.50 -7.02
C GLU A 112 25.02 -26.51 -5.90
N SER A 113 25.53 -26.25 -4.70
CA SER A 113 25.34 -27.10 -3.52
C SER A 113 23.85 -27.21 -3.12
N LEU A 114 23.13 -26.08 -3.14
CA LEU A 114 21.70 -26.07 -2.83
C LEU A 114 20.88 -26.83 -3.87
N PHE A 115 21.13 -26.63 -5.16
CA PHE A 115 20.44 -27.36 -6.23
C PHE A 115 20.73 -28.85 -6.19
N GLU A 116 21.96 -29.25 -5.85
CA GLU A 116 22.31 -30.66 -5.65
C GLU A 116 21.49 -31.27 -4.50
N ILE A 117 21.44 -30.61 -3.33
CA ILE A 117 20.67 -31.09 -2.18
C ILE A 117 19.17 -31.14 -2.49
N LEU A 118 18.62 -30.08 -3.07
CA LEU A 118 17.21 -29.99 -3.47
C LEU A 118 16.81 -31.19 -4.34
N LYS A 119 17.62 -31.49 -5.36
CA LYS A 119 17.29 -32.51 -6.35
C LYS A 119 17.56 -33.93 -5.87
N GLN A 120 18.66 -34.15 -5.17
CA GLN A 120 19.15 -35.51 -4.87
C GLN A 120 18.80 -35.99 -3.46
N HIS A 121 18.71 -35.08 -2.48
CA HIS A 121 18.75 -35.45 -1.07
C HIS A 121 17.51 -35.02 -0.28
N LEU A 122 16.95 -33.83 -0.55
CA LEU A 122 15.83 -33.26 0.21
C LEU A 122 14.56 -34.14 0.19
N PRO A 123 14.10 -34.70 -0.96
CA PRO A 123 12.89 -35.54 -0.96
C PRO A 123 13.03 -36.78 -0.07
N GLY A 124 14.23 -37.36 0.00
CA GLY A 124 14.54 -38.49 0.86
C GLY A 124 14.57 -38.11 2.34
N ALA A 125 15.10 -36.93 2.67
CA ALA A 125 15.14 -36.40 4.02
C ALA A 125 13.74 -36.06 4.55
N LEU A 126 12.92 -35.39 3.74
CA LEU A 126 11.54 -35.03 4.11
C LEU A 126 10.67 -36.26 4.38
N ARG A 127 10.80 -37.34 3.59
CA ARG A 127 10.11 -38.61 3.88
C ARG A 127 10.47 -39.21 5.25
N ARG A 128 11.64 -38.89 5.80
CA ARG A 128 12.08 -39.34 7.14
C ARG A 128 11.72 -38.36 8.26
N ALA A 129 11.34 -37.13 7.93
CA ALA A 129 11.14 -36.03 8.86
C ALA A 129 9.72 -35.93 9.45
N ASN A 130 8.93 -37.01 9.41
CA ASN A 130 7.53 -37.03 9.87
C ASN A 130 7.34 -37.05 11.40
N CYS A 131 8.36 -36.66 12.17
CA CYS A 131 8.33 -36.63 13.64
C CYS A 131 8.58 -35.22 14.17
N SER A 132 8.24 -34.97 15.44
CA SER A 132 8.39 -33.65 16.07
C SER A 132 9.82 -33.08 16.02
N LYS A 133 10.84 -33.95 16.10
CA LYS A 133 12.25 -33.56 15.91
C LYS A 133 12.54 -33.10 14.48
N GLY A 134 11.95 -33.76 13.49
CA GLY A 134 12.04 -33.37 12.08
C GLY A 134 11.41 -32.00 11.83
N PHE A 135 10.23 -31.74 12.42
CA PHE A 135 9.58 -30.43 12.32
C PHE A 135 10.43 -29.28 12.88
N THR A 136 11.05 -29.48 14.06
CA THR A 136 11.94 -28.45 14.65
C THR A 136 13.14 -28.15 13.74
N ALA A 137 13.71 -29.19 13.12
CA ALA A 137 14.80 -29.02 12.16
C ALA A 137 14.34 -28.27 10.90
N ILE A 138 13.14 -28.56 10.38
CA ILE A 138 12.54 -27.85 9.24
C ILE A 138 12.41 -26.35 9.56
N VAL A 139 11.81 -25.99 10.69
CA VAL A 139 11.62 -24.59 11.10
C VAL A 139 12.96 -23.85 11.17
N GLU A 140 14.00 -24.48 11.72
CA GLU A 140 15.33 -23.86 11.81
C GLU A 140 15.98 -23.70 10.44
N VAL A 141 15.89 -24.70 9.55
CA VAL A 141 16.39 -24.59 8.17
C VAL A 141 15.67 -23.48 7.41
N THR A 142 14.34 -23.39 7.51
CA THR A 142 13.55 -22.32 6.88
C THR A 142 14.02 -20.94 7.35
N LYS A 143 14.19 -20.74 8.67
CA LYS A 143 14.71 -19.48 9.23
C LYS A 143 16.09 -19.13 8.68
N ARG A 144 16.99 -20.11 8.57
CA ARG A 144 18.33 -19.88 8.01
C ARG A 144 18.29 -19.57 6.52
N ALA A 145 17.46 -20.26 5.75
CA ALA A 145 17.30 -19.99 4.32
C ALA A 145 16.77 -18.57 4.08
N VAL A 146 15.75 -18.14 4.85
CA VAL A 146 15.23 -16.76 4.81
C VAL A 146 16.30 -15.74 5.15
N LEU A 147 17.07 -15.95 6.22
CA LEU A 147 18.18 -15.06 6.58
C LEU A 147 19.25 -15.00 5.49
N CYS A 148 19.56 -16.12 4.85
CA CYS A 148 20.50 -16.20 3.74
C CYS A 148 20.00 -15.37 2.54
N CYS A 149 18.73 -15.54 2.12
CA CYS A 149 18.11 -14.71 1.07
C CYS A 149 18.21 -13.22 1.36
N ASN A 150 17.85 -12.82 2.59
CA ASN A 150 17.94 -11.41 3.01
C ASN A 150 19.39 -10.91 2.93
N SER A 151 20.37 -11.72 3.35
CA SER A 151 21.78 -11.33 3.35
C SER A 151 22.38 -11.13 1.95
N ILE A 152 21.86 -11.85 0.94
CA ILE A 152 22.28 -11.74 -0.47
C ILE A 152 21.62 -10.52 -1.14
N LEU A 153 20.33 -10.29 -0.89
CA LEU A 153 19.60 -9.21 -1.57
C LEU A 153 19.80 -7.83 -0.92
N GLN A 154 19.94 -7.76 0.41
CA GLN A 154 19.98 -6.47 1.13
C GLN A 154 21.07 -5.53 0.61
N PRO A 155 22.32 -5.96 0.32
CA PRO A 155 23.35 -5.05 -0.16
C PRO A 155 23.04 -4.50 -1.56
N VAL A 156 22.40 -5.28 -2.43
CA VAL A 156 21.95 -4.87 -3.77
C VAL A 156 20.86 -3.80 -3.66
N LEU A 157 19.81 -4.08 -2.89
CA LEU A 157 18.69 -3.14 -2.69
C LEU A 157 19.16 -1.86 -1.99
N ALA A 158 20.07 -1.96 -1.02
CA ALA A 158 20.67 -0.81 -0.38
C ALA A 158 21.52 0.04 -1.34
N HIS A 159 22.13 -0.57 -2.36
CA HIS A 159 22.83 0.17 -3.41
C HIS A 159 21.85 0.90 -4.32
N ILE A 160 20.78 0.23 -4.79
CA ILE A 160 19.70 0.85 -5.59
C ILE A 160 19.08 2.02 -4.84
N ASN A 161 18.74 1.83 -3.57
CA ASN A 161 18.20 2.89 -2.71
C ASN A 161 19.15 4.07 -2.60
N ARG A 162 20.46 3.82 -2.48
CA ARG A 162 21.46 4.88 -2.42
C ARG A 162 21.55 5.64 -3.73
N VAL A 163 21.56 4.95 -4.88
CA VAL A 163 21.60 5.58 -6.21
C VAL A 163 20.37 6.46 -6.43
N LEU A 164 19.18 5.98 -6.06
CA LEU A 164 17.92 6.69 -6.27
C LEU A 164 17.62 7.79 -5.22
N SER A 165 18.23 7.71 -4.03
CA SER A 165 17.98 8.68 -2.94
C SER A 165 19.10 9.71 -2.77
N ASN A 166 20.36 9.31 -3.00
CA ASN A 166 21.52 10.15 -2.87
C ASN A 166 22.21 10.23 -4.23
N ARG A 167 22.12 11.41 -4.84
CA ARG A 167 22.79 11.87 -6.06
C ARG A 167 24.32 11.67 -5.97
N GLN A 168 24.80 10.43 -5.95
CA GLN A 168 26.22 10.14 -5.85
C GLN A 168 26.88 10.37 -7.20
N ALA A 169 27.80 11.34 -7.25
CA ALA A 169 28.70 11.51 -8.38
C ALA A 169 29.56 10.24 -8.53
N GLY A 170 29.27 9.41 -9.53
CA GLY A 170 30.07 8.23 -9.87
C GLY A 170 29.31 7.00 -10.36
N SER A 171 27.97 6.95 -10.29
CA SER A 171 27.20 5.91 -10.98
C SER A 171 27.14 6.17 -12.50
N SER A 172 27.07 5.11 -13.30
CA SER A 172 26.73 5.14 -14.73
C SER A 172 25.38 5.82 -15.02
N TRP A 173 24.50 5.85 -14.03
CA TRP A 173 23.19 6.48 -14.05
C TRP A 173 23.30 8.00 -13.84
N THR A 174 22.60 8.74 -14.70
CA THR A 174 22.58 10.21 -14.72
C THR A 174 22.11 10.80 -13.39
N GLU A 175 22.59 12.00 -13.03
CA GLU A 175 22.16 12.76 -11.85
C GLU A 175 20.64 13.05 -11.80
N SER A 176 19.89 12.81 -12.89
CA SER A 176 18.46 13.02 -13.01
C SER A 176 17.56 11.83 -12.65
N THR A 177 18.10 10.64 -12.34
CA THR A 177 17.26 9.44 -12.14
C THR A 177 16.79 9.31 -10.69
N SER A 178 15.63 9.90 -10.38
CA SER A 178 14.96 9.82 -9.07
C SER A 178 13.78 8.85 -9.06
N TRP A 179 13.28 8.47 -7.87
CA TRP A 179 12.16 7.54 -7.73
C TRP A 179 10.86 7.95 -8.46
N ASP A 180 10.64 9.23 -8.73
CA ASP A 180 9.47 9.74 -9.46
C ASP A 180 9.65 9.67 -10.99
N GLN A 181 10.88 9.51 -11.47
CA GLN A 181 11.24 9.50 -12.89
C GLN A 181 11.65 8.11 -13.42
N VAL A 182 12.11 7.22 -12.54
CA VAL A 182 12.59 5.88 -12.90
C VAL A 182 11.53 5.06 -13.64
N GLU A 183 11.88 4.57 -14.83
CA GLU A 183 11.08 3.59 -15.58
C GLU A 183 11.59 2.17 -15.32
N PHE A 184 10.80 1.16 -15.71
CA PHE A 184 11.15 -0.24 -15.49
C PHE A 184 12.49 -0.64 -16.17
N SER A 185 12.78 -0.12 -17.37
CA SER A 185 14.04 -0.37 -18.06
C SER A 185 15.26 0.16 -17.29
N ASP A 186 15.11 1.33 -16.67
CA ASP A 186 16.16 1.94 -15.86
C ASP A 186 16.38 1.12 -14.58
N PHE A 187 15.29 0.69 -13.95
CA PHE A 187 15.33 -0.18 -12.77
C PHE A 187 16.04 -1.51 -13.06
N LEU A 188 15.76 -2.13 -14.21
CA LEU A 188 16.39 -3.39 -14.60
C LEU A 188 17.91 -3.21 -14.81
N GLY A 189 18.30 -2.12 -15.47
CA GLY A 189 19.71 -1.77 -15.61
C GLY A 189 20.38 -1.46 -14.26
N MET A 190 19.70 -0.75 -13.36
CA MET A 190 20.20 -0.47 -12.01
C MET A 190 20.36 -1.75 -11.19
N LEU A 191 19.46 -2.72 -11.34
CA LEU A 191 19.57 -4.02 -10.69
C LEU A 191 20.80 -4.78 -11.18
N GLU A 192 21.05 -4.78 -12.50
CA GLU A 192 22.25 -5.36 -13.12
C GLU A 192 23.54 -4.70 -12.62
N ASP A 193 23.60 -3.36 -12.70
CA ASP A 193 24.76 -2.60 -12.23
C ASP A 193 24.98 -2.80 -10.72
N SER A 194 23.91 -2.90 -9.93
CA SER A 194 24.02 -3.11 -8.48
C SER A 194 24.55 -4.49 -8.12
N CYS A 195 24.11 -5.54 -8.81
CA CYS A 195 24.70 -6.87 -8.67
C CYS A 195 26.19 -6.86 -9.02
N ASN A 196 26.57 -6.14 -10.09
CA ASN A 196 27.96 -6.01 -10.50
C ASN A 196 28.81 -5.25 -9.47
N VAL A 197 28.35 -4.10 -8.98
CA VAL A 197 29.07 -3.29 -8.00
C VAL A 197 29.25 -4.02 -6.66
N VAL A 198 28.22 -4.74 -6.22
CA VAL A 198 28.22 -5.41 -4.91
C VAL A 198 28.95 -6.74 -4.94
N TYR A 199 28.74 -7.56 -5.98
CA TYR A 199 29.23 -8.94 -6.04
C TYR A 199 30.17 -9.24 -7.20
N ASN A 200 30.37 -8.31 -8.14
CA ASN A 200 31.08 -8.52 -9.40
C ASN A 200 30.49 -9.69 -10.21
N LEU A 201 29.16 -9.77 -10.21
CA LEU A 201 28.32 -10.79 -10.86
C LEU A 201 27.11 -10.13 -11.52
N GLY A 202 26.52 -10.76 -12.54
CA GLY A 202 25.25 -10.30 -13.13
C GLY A 202 24.04 -10.71 -12.29
N VAL A 203 22.86 -10.21 -12.65
CA VAL A 203 21.61 -10.50 -11.94
C VAL A 203 21.26 -11.98 -11.96
N MET A 204 21.53 -12.68 -13.07
CA MET A 204 21.28 -14.11 -13.15
C MET A 204 22.13 -14.88 -12.14
N GLU A 205 23.43 -14.58 -12.05
CA GLU A 205 24.35 -15.28 -11.15
C GLU A 205 24.04 -15.03 -9.68
N VAL A 206 23.62 -13.80 -9.32
CA VAL A 206 23.14 -13.47 -7.96
C VAL A 206 21.76 -14.08 -7.69
N GLY A 207 20.91 -14.18 -8.71
CA GLY A 207 19.56 -14.73 -8.64
C GLY A 207 19.53 -16.24 -8.38
N ARG A 208 20.44 -17.01 -8.99
CA ARG A 208 20.48 -18.48 -8.86
C ARG A 208 20.46 -19.01 -7.41
N PRO A 209 21.32 -18.57 -6.48
CA PRO A 209 21.25 -19.03 -5.09
C PRO A 209 19.96 -18.57 -4.40
N ILE A 210 19.41 -17.40 -4.74
CA ILE A 210 18.13 -16.92 -4.18
C ILE A 210 16.99 -17.85 -4.61
N VAL A 211 16.91 -18.20 -5.90
CA VAL A 211 15.92 -19.15 -6.43
C VAL A 211 16.04 -20.51 -5.74
N ALA A 212 17.27 -21.01 -5.54
CA ALA A 212 17.47 -22.28 -4.82
C ALA A 212 17.00 -22.19 -3.37
N LEU A 213 17.30 -21.10 -2.65
CA LEU A 213 16.83 -20.90 -1.28
C LEU A 213 15.30 -20.78 -1.20
N MET A 214 14.68 -20.06 -2.14
CA MET A 214 13.22 -19.95 -2.25
C MET A 214 12.57 -21.31 -2.50
N GLU A 215 13.18 -22.15 -3.34
CA GLU A 215 12.71 -23.53 -3.56
C GLU A 215 12.83 -24.39 -2.30
N VAL A 216 13.92 -24.27 -1.54
CA VAL A 216 14.06 -24.95 -0.24
C VAL A 216 12.91 -24.52 0.68
N ILE A 217 12.67 -23.21 0.83
CA ILE A 217 11.58 -22.68 1.68
C ILE A 217 10.23 -23.22 1.20
N HIS A 218 10.00 -23.24 -0.11
CA HIS A 218 8.76 -23.73 -0.73
C HIS A 218 8.50 -25.21 -0.44
N GLU A 219 9.48 -26.08 -0.70
CA GLU A 219 9.37 -27.53 -0.45
C GLU A 219 9.18 -27.84 1.04
N LEU A 220 9.89 -27.13 1.92
CA LEU A 220 9.73 -27.26 3.37
C LEU A 220 8.33 -26.87 3.83
N ARG A 221 7.78 -25.79 3.27
CA ARG A 221 6.41 -25.33 3.56
C ARG A 221 5.37 -26.33 3.06
N GLN A 222 5.47 -26.78 1.81
CA GLN A 222 4.57 -27.79 1.26
C GLN A 222 4.56 -29.08 2.09
N HIS A 223 5.73 -29.52 2.56
CA HIS A 223 5.83 -30.69 3.43
C HIS A 223 5.11 -30.50 4.77
N CYS A 224 5.23 -29.32 5.39
CA CYS A 224 4.52 -28.99 6.62
C CYS A 224 3.00 -28.99 6.41
N ASP A 225 2.53 -28.35 5.33
CA ASP A 225 1.11 -28.28 4.99
C ASP A 225 0.53 -29.70 4.75
N ALA A 226 1.26 -30.56 4.03
CA ALA A 226 0.84 -31.94 3.75
C ALA A 226 0.72 -32.81 5.02
N HIS A 227 1.51 -32.52 6.06
CA HIS A 227 1.51 -33.27 7.33
C HIS A 227 0.78 -32.54 8.46
N LYS A 228 0.07 -31.44 8.16
CA LYS A 228 -0.66 -30.60 9.13
C LYS A 228 0.23 -30.05 10.25
N PHE A 229 1.51 -29.82 9.98
CA PHE A 229 2.37 -29.07 10.87
C PHE A 229 2.23 -27.58 10.57
N GLN A 230 1.96 -26.77 11.59
CA GLN A 230 1.81 -25.33 11.41
C GLN A 230 3.17 -24.65 11.27
N LEU A 231 3.56 -24.31 10.05
CA LEU A 231 4.68 -23.41 9.79
C LEU A 231 4.14 -21.99 9.61
N ASP A 232 4.45 -21.11 10.57
CA ASP A 232 3.96 -19.74 10.55
C ASP A 232 4.38 -18.99 9.27
N GLU A 233 3.47 -18.19 8.72
CA GLU A 233 3.67 -17.47 7.47
C GLU A 233 4.83 -16.48 7.56
N THR A 234 5.06 -15.90 8.74
CA THR A 234 6.22 -15.00 8.97
C THR A 234 7.56 -15.74 8.92
N THR A 235 7.58 -17.05 9.14
CA THR A 235 8.80 -17.87 9.11
C THR A 235 9.33 -18.07 7.69
N CYS A 236 8.45 -18.07 6.68
CA CYS A 236 8.84 -18.18 5.27
C CYS A 236 9.12 -16.83 4.61
N ARG A 237 8.76 -15.71 5.27
CA ARG A 237 8.77 -14.37 4.69
C ARG A 237 10.19 -13.81 4.55
N VAL A 238 10.58 -13.49 3.32
CA VAL A 238 11.85 -12.83 2.97
C VAL A 238 11.58 -11.34 2.74
N LEU A 239 11.99 -10.51 3.70
CA LEU A 239 11.70 -9.07 3.70
C LEU A 239 12.34 -8.32 2.52
N THR A 240 13.50 -8.76 2.05
CA THR A 240 14.13 -8.15 0.86
C THR A 240 13.37 -8.44 -0.42
N LEU A 241 12.66 -9.58 -0.53
CA LEU A 241 11.78 -9.84 -1.66
C LEU A 241 10.55 -8.92 -1.60
N ASP A 242 9.98 -8.70 -0.42
CA ASP A 242 8.91 -7.72 -0.25
C ASP A 242 9.36 -6.32 -0.62
N GLU A 243 10.57 -5.93 -0.23
CA GLU A 243 11.15 -4.64 -0.59
C GLU A 243 11.30 -4.52 -2.12
N LEU A 244 11.82 -5.55 -2.79
CA LEU A 244 11.98 -5.61 -4.23
C LEU A 244 10.63 -5.48 -4.97
N ILE A 245 9.60 -6.22 -4.55
CA ILE A 245 8.25 -6.11 -5.11
C ILE A 245 7.63 -4.74 -4.78
N GLY A 246 7.93 -4.18 -3.62
CA GLY A 246 7.55 -2.81 -3.24
C GLY A 246 8.16 -1.75 -4.16
N MET A 247 9.44 -1.88 -4.54
CA MET A 247 10.09 -1.00 -5.52
C MET A 247 9.36 -1.05 -6.88
N LEU A 248 9.04 -2.26 -7.36
CA LEU A 248 8.24 -2.43 -8.58
C LEU A 248 6.85 -1.80 -8.44
N GLY A 249 6.23 -1.94 -7.27
CA GLY A 249 4.94 -1.32 -6.95
C GLY A 249 4.98 0.20 -7.14
N ILE A 250 6.06 0.85 -6.68
CA ILE A 250 6.28 2.28 -6.87
C ILE A 250 6.47 2.60 -8.36
N ILE A 251 7.36 1.89 -9.04
CA ILE A 251 7.65 2.14 -10.48
C ILE A 251 6.38 2.04 -11.31
N PHE A 252 5.57 1.01 -11.09
CA PHE A 252 4.36 0.73 -11.86
C PHE A 252 3.17 1.62 -11.50
N PHE A 253 3.04 2.05 -10.24
CA PHE A 253 1.81 2.67 -9.74
C PHE A 253 2.03 4.04 -9.08
N ARG A 254 3.17 4.70 -9.33
CA ARG A 254 3.48 6.04 -8.80
C ARG A 254 2.49 7.13 -9.22
N LYS A 255 1.83 7.00 -10.37
CA LYS A 255 0.85 7.97 -10.86
C LYS A 255 -0.56 7.50 -10.51
N VAL A 256 -1.37 8.39 -9.94
CA VAL A 256 -2.80 8.13 -9.70
C VAL A 256 -3.57 8.23 -11.01
N VAL A 257 -3.54 7.17 -11.79
CA VAL A 257 -4.29 7.06 -13.04
C VAL A 257 -5.18 5.82 -13.01
N LEU A 258 -6.22 5.82 -13.85
CA LEU A 258 -6.96 4.60 -14.14
C LEU A 258 -6.09 3.70 -15.01
N GLU A 259 -5.83 2.49 -14.52
CA GLU A 259 -5.09 1.49 -15.26
C GLU A 259 -5.96 0.89 -16.36
N THR A 260 -5.53 1.04 -17.61
CA THR A 260 -6.15 0.32 -18.72
C THR A 260 -5.66 -1.12 -18.75
N ALA A 261 -6.42 -2.01 -19.41
CA ALA A 261 -6.01 -3.40 -19.59
C ALA A 261 -4.65 -3.49 -20.31
N GLU A 262 -4.42 -2.65 -21.32
CA GLU A 262 -3.15 -2.63 -22.08
C GLU A 262 -1.97 -2.16 -21.22
N SER A 263 -2.17 -1.12 -20.39
CA SER A 263 -1.10 -0.62 -19.51
C SER A 263 -0.75 -1.64 -18.44
N ALA A 264 -1.75 -2.27 -17.82
CA ALA A 264 -1.55 -3.34 -16.86
C ALA A 264 -0.92 -4.58 -17.49
N GLN A 265 -1.31 -4.94 -18.72
CA GLN A 265 -0.70 -6.03 -19.47
C GLN A 265 0.79 -5.76 -19.77
N SER A 266 1.14 -4.54 -20.16
CA SER A 266 2.55 -4.16 -20.38
C SER A 266 3.38 -4.26 -19.09
N LYS A 267 2.83 -3.85 -17.94
CA LYS A 267 3.48 -4.01 -16.62
C LYS A 267 3.60 -5.48 -16.21
N LEU A 268 2.62 -6.31 -16.55
CA LEU A 268 2.67 -7.76 -16.32
C LEU A 268 3.79 -8.42 -17.14
N GLU A 269 3.95 -8.02 -18.40
CA GLU A 269 5.06 -8.47 -19.27
C GLU A 269 6.43 -8.03 -18.73
N GLN A 270 6.53 -6.81 -18.19
CA GLN A 270 7.73 -6.33 -17.51
C GLN A 270 8.06 -7.15 -16.26
N TYR A 271 7.07 -7.45 -15.41
CA TYR A 271 7.25 -8.36 -14.28
C TYR A 271 7.71 -9.76 -14.75
N GLN A 272 7.11 -10.30 -15.80
CA GLN A 272 7.50 -11.59 -16.39
C GLN A 272 8.94 -11.56 -16.93
N GLN A 273 9.37 -10.45 -17.53
CA GLN A 273 10.76 -10.27 -17.94
C GLN A 273 11.73 -10.33 -16.76
N LEU A 274 11.41 -9.66 -15.64
CA LEU A 274 12.23 -9.75 -14.42
C LEU A 274 12.25 -11.17 -13.86
N GLN A 275 11.09 -11.83 -13.85
CA GLN A 275 10.95 -13.22 -13.43
C GLN A 275 11.81 -14.17 -14.28
N GLU A 276 11.85 -13.99 -15.60
CA GLU A 276 12.69 -14.77 -16.51
C GLU A 276 14.18 -14.51 -16.28
N GLN A 277 14.58 -13.27 -16.00
CA GLN A 277 15.98 -12.94 -15.71
C GLN A 277 16.47 -13.53 -14.39
N ILE A 278 15.66 -13.51 -13.33
CA ILE A 278 16.07 -14.04 -12.03
C ILE A 278 15.86 -15.56 -11.97
N GLY A 279 14.81 -16.08 -12.61
CA GLY A 279 14.49 -17.50 -12.72
C GLY A 279 13.58 -18.05 -11.61
N TRP A 280 12.85 -17.21 -10.87
CA TRP A 280 11.90 -17.68 -9.85
C TRP A 280 10.52 -18.06 -10.44
N SER A 281 9.73 -18.83 -9.71
CA SER A 281 8.32 -19.10 -10.03
C SER A 281 7.38 -18.26 -9.15
N ASP A 282 6.14 -18.09 -9.61
CA ASP A 282 5.09 -17.41 -8.82
C ASP A 282 4.78 -18.17 -7.52
N SER A 283 4.88 -19.50 -7.52
CA SER A 283 4.63 -20.32 -6.31
C SER A 283 5.71 -20.13 -5.25
N GLN A 284 6.99 -20.06 -5.67
CA GLN A 284 8.11 -19.73 -4.81
C GLN A 284 7.94 -18.32 -4.23
N LEU A 285 7.64 -17.35 -5.09
CA LEU A 285 7.46 -15.96 -4.68
C LEU A 285 6.27 -15.80 -3.72
N ALA A 286 5.13 -16.42 -4.00
CA ALA A 286 3.96 -16.41 -3.11
C ALA A 286 4.25 -17.02 -1.74
N THR A 287 5.15 -18.01 -1.66
CA THR A 287 5.56 -18.62 -0.38
C THR A 287 6.50 -17.73 0.43
N CYS A 288 7.34 -16.96 -0.27
CA CYS A 288 8.41 -16.18 0.34
C CYS A 288 8.06 -14.71 0.58
N THR A 289 6.92 -14.22 0.10
CA THR A 289 6.53 -12.80 0.19
C THR A 289 5.34 -12.56 1.13
N GLY A 290 5.24 -11.35 1.64
CA GLY A 290 4.13 -10.86 2.46
C GLY A 290 2.82 -10.69 1.68
N PRO A 291 1.69 -10.54 2.39
CA PRO A 291 0.38 -10.38 1.78
C PRO A 291 0.30 -9.20 0.80
N GLU A 292 0.97 -8.08 1.10
CA GLU A 292 0.90 -6.86 0.32
C GLU A 292 1.57 -7.01 -1.06
N ALA A 293 2.73 -7.66 -1.11
CA ALA A 293 3.42 -8.00 -2.35
C ALA A 293 2.58 -8.95 -3.21
N ARG A 294 1.98 -9.96 -2.60
CA ARG A 294 1.07 -10.90 -3.28
C ARG A 294 -0.17 -10.22 -3.84
N VAL A 295 -0.78 -9.29 -3.09
CA VAL A 295 -1.95 -8.52 -3.56
C VAL A 295 -1.57 -7.58 -4.70
N MET A 296 -0.38 -6.98 -4.69
CA MET A 296 0.13 -6.18 -5.81
C MET A 296 0.15 -7.01 -7.10
N LEU A 297 0.68 -8.24 -7.05
CA LEU A 297 0.77 -9.14 -8.19
C LEU A 297 -0.60 -9.71 -8.59
N LEU A 298 -1.48 -10.01 -7.62
CA LEU A 298 -2.87 -10.35 -7.88
C LEU A 298 -3.59 -9.23 -8.64
N TYR A 299 -3.45 -7.99 -8.16
CA TYR A 299 -4.05 -6.82 -8.80
C TYR A 299 -3.58 -6.69 -10.25
N LEU A 300 -2.28 -6.83 -10.49
CA LEU A 300 -1.70 -6.71 -11.83
C LEU A 300 -2.28 -7.76 -12.78
N ASN A 301 -2.39 -9.01 -12.34
CA ASN A 301 -3.01 -10.11 -13.10
C ASN A 301 -4.51 -9.90 -13.36
N GLN A 302 -5.25 -9.30 -12.41
CA GLN A 302 -6.69 -9.09 -12.57
C GLN A 302 -6.98 -7.91 -13.49
N VAL A 303 -6.24 -6.82 -13.34
CA VAL A 303 -6.46 -5.59 -14.12
C VAL A 303 -5.96 -5.75 -15.56
N SER A 304 -4.94 -6.57 -15.83
CA SER A 304 -4.54 -6.86 -17.22
C SER A 304 -5.66 -7.50 -18.05
N ALA A 305 -6.60 -8.20 -17.42
CA ALA A 305 -7.72 -8.83 -18.10
C ALA A 305 -8.89 -7.88 -18.43
N SER A 306 -9.10 -6.82 -17.64
CA SER A 306 -10.34 -6.03 -17.68
C SER A 306 -10.19 -4.52 -17.53
N GLY A 307 -9.01 -4.03 -17.14
CA GLY A 307 -8.77 -2.65 -16.75
C GLY A 307 -9.46 -2.25 -15.43
N GLU A 308 -9.25 -1.01 -15.03
CA GLU A 308 -9.96 -0.38 -13.92
C GLU A 308 -11.18 0.39 -14.41
N LYS A 309 -12.26 0.32 -13.62
CA LYS A 309 -13.41 1.22 -13.76
C LYS A 309 -13.36 2.31 -12.70
N ARG A 310 -13.65 3.55 -13.10
CA ARG A 310 -13.76 4.67 -12.17
C ARG A 310 -15.02 4.54 -11.32
N ALA A 311 -14.89 4.64 -10.00
CA ALA A 311 -16.01 4.73 -9.06
C ALA A 311 -15.97 6.08 -8.33
N ASN A 312 -16.84 7.01 -8.75
CA ASN A 312 -17.02 8.29 -8.06
C ASN A 312 -18.11 8.13 -6.99
N VAL A 313 -17.81 8.50 -5.75
CA VAL A 313 -18.78 8.49 -4.66
C VAL A 313 -18.73 9.81 -3.91
N THR A 314 -19.89 10.40 -3.62
CA THR A 314 -19.98 11.57 -2.75
C THR A 314 -20.53 11.11 -1.41
N VAL A 315 -19.77 11.33 -0.34
CA VAL A 315 -20.06 10.75 0.97
C VAL A 315 -19.83 11.74 2.10
N GLN A 316 -20.55 11.59 3.21
CA GLN A 316 -20.21 12.27 4.45
C GLN A 316 -19.23 11.40 5.24
N ARG A 317 -18.29 12.02 5.98
CA ARG A 317 -17.33 11.26 6.80
C ARG A 317 -18.01 10.38 7.87
N SER A 318 -19.13 10.85 8.40
CA SER A 318 -19.92 10.15 9.42
C SER A 318 -20.74 8.96 8.91
N SER A 319 -20.95 8.86 7.59
CA SER A 319 -21.78 7.84 6.93
C SER A 319 -21.15 7.31 5.64
N ALA A 320 -19.81 7.22 5.63
CA ALA A 320 -19.03 6.94 4.42
C ALA A 320 -19.44 5.64 3.72
N PHE A 321 -19.65 4.55 4.47
CA PHE A 321 -20.07 3.27 3.92
C PHE A 321 -21.50 3.34 3.41
N TRP A 322 -22.40 3.89 4.22
CA TRP A 322 -23.83 3.89 3.96
C TRP A 322 -24.25 4.79 2.79
N ASP A 323 -23.55 5.90 2.58
CA ASP A 323 -23.72 6.78 1.42
C ASP A 323 -23.19 6.09 0.15
N ALA A 324 -22.01 5.48 0.23
CA ALA A 324 -21.43 4.72 -0.89
C ALA A 324 -22.28 3.50 -1.26
N PHE A 325 -22.89 2.82 -0.28
CA PHE A 325 -23.81 1.71 -0.49
C PHE A 325 -25.04 2.15 -1.29
N LEU A 326 -25.70 3.24 -0.88
CA LEU A 326 -26.86 3.76 -1.60
C LEU A 326 -26.51 4.21 -3.02
N ALA A 327 -25.37 4.87 -3.18
CA ALA A 327 -24.87 5.27 -4.50
C ALA A 327 -24.66 4.03 -5.39
N SER A 328 -23.97 3.01 -4.88
CA SER A 328 -23.71 1.74 -5.59
C SER A 328 -25.00 1.01 -5.97
N ARG A 329 -25.98 0.98 -5.06
CA ARG A 329 -27.30 0.39 -5.30
C ARG A 329 -28.04 1.11 -6.42
N SER A 330 -28.04 2.45 -6.40
CA SER A 330 -28.67 3.27 -7.44
C SER A 330 -28.00 3.14 -8.81
N ALA A 331 -26.68 2.90 -8.82
CA ALA A 331 -25.89 2.71 -10.03
C ALA A 331 -25.98 1.28 -10.60
N GLY A 332 -26.71 0.37 -9.95
CA GLY A 332 -26.82 -1.04 -10.37
C GLY A 332 -25.53 -1.84 -10.20
N LEU A 333 -24.60 -1.38 -9.36
CA LEU A 333 -23.32 -2.05 -9.11
C LEU A 333 -23.47 -3.33 -8.28
N LEU A 334 -24.59 -3.48 -7.57
CA LEU A 334 -24.93 -4.68 -6.79
C LEU A 334 -25.60 -5.79 -7.63
N LEU A 335 -25.79 -5.56 -8.94
CA LEU A 335 -26.33 -6.59 -9.83
C LEU A 335 -25.21 -7.58 -10.19
N PRO A 336 -25.53 -8.88 -10.37
CA PRO A 336 -24.54 -9.87 -10.79
C PRO A 336 -23.87 -9.46 -12.10
N SER A 337 -22.59 -9.08 -12.04
CA SER A 337 -21.79 -8.78 -13.23
C SER A 337 -21.27 -10.08 -13.85
N SER A 338 -21.08 -10.07 -15.17
CA SER A 338 -20.55 -11.21 -15.93
C SER A 338 -19.08 -11.55 -15.63
N GLY A 339 -18.44 -10.86 -14.68
CA GLY A 339 -17.04 -11.03 -14.31
C GLY A 339 -16.60 -10.13 -13.16
N THR A 340 -15.43 -10.45 -12.60
CA THR A 340 -14.73 -9.67 -11.57
C THR A 340 -14.18 -8.38 -12.18
N MET A 341 -14.55 -7.23 -11.64
CA MET A 341 -14.10 -5.92 -12.13
C MET A 341 -13.43 -5.12 -11.02
N CYS A 342 -12.23 -4.61 -11.30
CA CYS A 342 -11.53 -3.69 -10.41
C CYS A 342 -12.15 -2.30 -10.50
N HIS A 343 -12.52 -1.71 -9.35
CA HIS A 343 -13.03 -0.35 -9.29
C HIS A 343 -12.07 0.54 -8.51
N LYS A 344 -11.53 1.55 -9.18
CA LYS A 344 -10.69 2.56 -8.52
C LYS A 344 -11.57 3.65 -7.93
N TYR A 345 -11.49 3.82 -6.62
CA TYR A 345 -12.33 4.76 -5.87
C TYR A 345 -11.80 6.20 -5.93
N PHE A 346 -12.73 7.12 -6.19
CA PHE A 346 -12.53 8.57 -6.14
C PHE A 346 -13.64 9.18 -5.27
N PRO A 347 -13.46 9.16 -3.93
CA PRO A 347 -14.44 9.74 -3.02
C PRO A 347 -14.34 11.26 -3.01
N ALA A 348 -15.49 11.92 -2.91
CA ALA A 348 -15.61 13.35 -2.63
C ALA A 348 -16.35 13.51 -1.31
N PHE A 349 -15.72 14.19 -0.34
CA PHE A 349 -16.33 14.43 0.96
C PHE A 349 -17.22 15.67 0.91
N VAL A 350 -18.41 15.58 1.51
CA VAL A 350 -19.32 16.72 1.62
C VAL A 350 -18.71 17.77 2.56
N ASP A 351 -18.55 18.99 2.06
CA ASP A 351 -18.11 20.13 2.86
C ASP A 351 -19.27 20.59 3.76
N THR A 352 -19.07 20.42 5.06
CA THR A 352 -20.03 20.78 6.11
C THR A 352 -19.84 22.21 6.64
N TYR A 353 -18.72 22.87 6.30
CA TYR A 353 -18.36 24.20 6.80
C TYR A 353 -18.64 25.32 5.77
N GLY A 354 -18.65 25.01 4.47
CA GLY A 354 -18.95 25.97 3.39
C GLY A 354 -20.41 26.45 3.30
N GLN A 355 -21.32 26.02 4.19
CA GLN A 355 -22.74 26.40 4.14
C GLN A 355 -23.08 27.79 4.70
N ASP A 356 -22.16 28.48 5.38
CA ASP A 356 -22.47 29.71 6.12
C ASP A 356 -22.39 31.03 5.31
N GLY A 357 -22.15 30.98 3.99
CA GLY A 357 -21.94 32.21 3.19
C GLY A 357 -23.17 32.83 2.50
N SER A 358 -24.24 32.09 2.24
CA SER A 358 -25.42 32.68 1.58
C SER A 358 -26.73 31.94 1.89
N GLY A 359 -27.47 32.46 2.87
CA GLY A 359 -28.79 31.98 3.30
C GLY A 359 -29.89 32.13 2.25
N ARG A 360 -29.78 31.43 1.12
CA ARG A 360 -30.87 31.18 0.16
C ARG A 360 -30.89 29.70 -0.20
N GLY A 361 -31.35 28.88 0.75
CA GLY A 361 -31.60 27.45 0.57
C GLY A 361 -32.78 27.21 -0.37
N GLY A 362 -32.49 26.94 -1.65
CA GLY A 362 -33.43 26.31 -2.56
C GLY A 362 -33.23 24.80 -2.55
N ALA A 363 -34.32 24.04 -2.33
CA ALA A 363 -34.31 22.59 -2.46
C ALA A 363 -33.87 22.18 -3.88
N GLY A 364 -32.67 21.63 -4.01
CA GLY A 364 -32.11 21.16 -5.29
C GLY A 364 -30.65 21.50 -5.57
N ARG A 365 -29.95 22.26 -4.72
CA ARG A 365 -28.52 22.54 -4.93
C ARG A 365 -27.67 21.35 -4.47
N LYS A 366 -26.76 20.86 -5.34
CA LYS A 366 -25.80 19.80 -4.98
C LYS A 366 -24.97 20.25 -3.77
N PRO A 367 -24.70 19.36 -2.80
CA PRO A 367 -23.83 19.69 -1.67
C PRO A 367 -22.46 20.12 -2.18
N THR A 368 -21.91 21.16 -1.55
CA THR A 368 -20.51 21.53 -1.73
C THR A 368 -19.63 20.35 -1.33
N VAL A 369 -18.60 20.08 -2.11
CA VAL A 369 -17.67 18.98 -1.87
C VAL A 369 -16.28 19.56 -1.69
N GLU A 370 -15.53 19.00 -0.76
CA GLU A 370 -14.14 19.37 -0.52
C GLU A 370 -13.29 19.08 -1.76
N ALA A 371 -12.31 19.95 -2.01
CA ALA A 371 -11.37 19.76 -3.10
C ALA A 371 -10.36 18.64 -2.75
N GLY A 372 -10.07 17.78 -3.73
CA GLY A 372 -9.03 16.76 -3.61
C GLY A 372 -9.45 15.41 -4.18
N GLU A 373 -8.66 14.90 -5.13
CA GLU A 373 -8.74 13.52 -5.61
C GLU A 373 -7.35 12.89 -5.56
N GLY A 374 -7.21 11.68 -5.00
CA GLY A 374 -5.90 11.04 -4.89
C GLY A 374 -5.83 9.86 -3.93
N HIS A 375 -4.62 9.51 -3.50
CA HIS A 375 -4.40 8.42 -2.53
C HIS A 375 -4.97 8.73 -1.14
N GLY A 376 -4.74 9.94 -0.62
CA GLY A 376 -5.23 10.39 0.68
C GLY A 376 -6.75 10.21 0.87
N PRO A 377 -7.60 10.92 0.09
CA PRO A 377 -9.05 10.79 0.20
C PRO A 377 -9.56 9.35 0.04
N ARG A 378 -8.90 8.55 -0.82
CA ARG A 378 -9.23 7.13 -0.99
C ARG A 378 -8.92 6.32 0.27
N LYS A 379 -7.72 6.44 0.83
CA LYS A 379 -7.32 5.74 2.06
C LYS A 379 -8.23 6.13 3.22
N GLU A 380 -8.51 7.42 3.36
CA GLU A 380 -9.45 7.96 4.35
C GLU A 380 -10.83 7.33 4.20
N PHE A 381 -11.38 7.29 2.98
CA PHE A 381 -12.68 6.69 2.71
C PHE A 381 -12.79 5.23 3.17
N PHE A 382 -11.81 4.38 2.85
CA PHE A 382 -11.86 2.96 3.24
C PHE A 382 -11.85 2.79 4.76
N VAL A 383 -11.06 3.59 5.47
CA VAL A 383 -11.00 3.59 6.94
C VAL A 383 -12.33 4.07 7.54
N LEU A 384 -12.88 5.19 7.05
CA LEU A 384 -14.16 5.72 7.49
C LEU A 384 -15.32 4.76 7.19
N ALA A 385 -15.30 4.10 6.03
CA ALA A 385 -16.28 3.08 5.67
C ALA A 385 -16.21 1.88 6.64
N GLY A 386 -15.00 1.46 7.02
CA GLY A 386 -14.81 0.46 8.08
C GLY A 386 -15.45 0.87 9.40
N GLN A 387 -15.13 2.06 9.88
CA GLN A 387 -15.69 2.63 11.12
C GLN A 387 -17.22 2.75 11.07
N ASP A 388 -17.77 3.20 9.93
CA ASP A 388 -19.21 3.33 9.72
C ASP A 388 -19.93 1.97 9.76
N MET A 389 -19.38 0.94 9.11
CA MET A 389 -19.91 -0.43 9.20
C MET A 389 -19.88 -1.00 10.64
N ALA A 390 -18.94 -0.54 11.47
CA ALA A 390 -18.84 -0.90 12.89
C ALA A 390 -19.70 -0.01 13.82
N GLY A 391 -20.43 0.97 13.28
CA GLY A 391 -21.27 1.89 14.05
C GLY A 391 -20.50 3.02 14.76
N GLN A 392 -19.23 3.24 14.40
CA GLN A 392 -18.36 4.28 14.98
C GLN A 392 -18.42 5.62 14.22
N GLY A 393 -19.14 5.71 13.10
CA GLY A 393 -19.21 6.92 12.26
C GLY A 393 -19.68 8.20 12.99
N SER A 394 -20.49 8.07 14.06
CA SER A 394 -20.94 9.22 14.87
C SER A 394 -19.89 9.74 15.88
N GLU A 395 -18.83 8.97 16.20
CA GLU A 395 -17.78 9.42 17.13
C GLU A 395 -16.80 10.40 16.48
N VAL A 396 -16.63 10.33 15.16
CA VAL A 396 -15.81 11.25 14.35
C VAL A 396 -16.30 12.70 14.50
N GLN A 397 -17.61 12.91 14.64
CA GLN A 397 -18.20 14.23 14.82
C GLN A 397 -17.94 14.85 16.22
N LYS A 398 -17.54 14.05 17.21
CA LYS A 398 -17.19 14.54 18.57
C LYS A 398 -15.75 15.05 18.70
N GLN A 399 -14.87 14.68 17.76
CA GLN A 399 -13.47 15.13 17.76
C GLN A 399 -13.28 16.46 17.00
N GLN A 400 -14.32 16.96 16.33
CA GLN A 400 -14.38 18.33 15.82
C GLN A 400 -14.88 19.26 16.94
N PRO A 401 -14.34 20.48 17.09
CA PRO A 401 -14.75 21.39 18.15
C PRO A 401 -16.25 21.69 18.03
N ALA A 402 -17.00 21.30 19.06
CA ALA A 402 -18.43 21.57 19.15
C ALA A 402 -18.65 23.06 19.42
N GLU A 403 -18.98 23.83 18.39
CA GLU A 403 -19.62 25.13 18.57
C GLU A 403 -21.12 25.10 18.29
N VAL A 404 -21.78 26.02 18.96
CA VAL A 404 -23.18 25.99 19.39
C VAL A 404 -24.12 26.28 18.23
N GLY A 405 -25.08 25.37 18.01
CA GLY A 405 -26.38 25.71 17.44
C GLY A 405 -26.53 25.54 15.93
N SER A 406 -26.74 24.29 15.49
CA SER A 406 -27.42 24.02 14.23
C SER A 406 -28.31 22.78 14.42
N ALA A 407 -29.57 23.03 14.75
CA ALA A 407 -30.61 22.00 14.78
C ALA A 407 -31.11 21.77 13.34
N LEU A 408 -30.36 21.00 12.57
CA LEU A 408 -30.91 20.32 11.40
C LEU A 408 -31.61 19.04 11.89
N PRO A 409 -32.76 18.66 11.30
CA PRO A 409 -33.52 17.52 11.76
C PRO A 409 -32.68 16.25 11.55
N ALA A 410 -32.38 15.56 12.65
CA ALA A 410 -31.79 14.24 12.63
C ALA A 410 -32.68 13.33 11.78
N HIS A 411 -32.14 12.83 10.66
CA HIS A 411 -32.76 11.69 9.98
C HIS A 411 -32.60 10.49 10.92
N ASP A 412 -33.64 10.27 11.72
CA ASP A 412 -33.70 9.33 12.84
C ASP A 412 -33.91 7.89 12.34
N SER A 413 -32.88 7.35 11.68
CA SER A 413 -32.74 5.92 11.44
C SER A 413 -31.25 5.57 11.47
N ARG A 414 -30.67 5.47 12.68
CA ARG A 414 -29.32 4.93 12.84
C ARG A 414 -29.30 3.53 12.22
N ARG A 415 -28.70 3.41 11.03
CA ARG A 415 -28.51 2.13 10.38
C ARG A 415 -27.68 1.25 11.31
N PRO A 416 -28.06 -0.02 11.49
CA PRO A 416 -27.41 -0.84 12.49
C PRO A 416 -25.97 -1.16 12.07
N PRO A 417 -25.05 -1.36 13.04
CA PRO A 417 -23.70 -1.81 12.72
C PRO A 417 -23.76 -3.21 12.11
N LEU A 418 -23.04 -3.42 11.01
CA LEU A 418 -22.84 -4.74 10.39
C LEU A 418 -21.84 -5.58 11.20
N TRP A 419 -20.95 -4.91 11.93
CA TRP A 419 -19.90 -5.53 12.73
C TRP A 419 -20.03 -5.19 14.21
N VAL A 420 -19.88 -6.20 15.08
CA VAL A 420 -19.88 -6.04 16.54
C VAL A 420 -18.51 -6.43 17.07
N PHE A 421 -17.92 -5.56 17.88
CA PHE A 421 -16.62 -5.83 18.49
C PHE A 421 -16.73 -6.91 19.57
N ASN A 422 -16.03 -8.02 19.38
CA ASN A 422 -15.87 -9.04 20.40
C ASN A 422 -14.61 -8.76 21.23
N ARG A 423 -14.80 -8.46 22.51
CA ARG A 423 -13.71 -8.09 23.43
C ARG A 423 -12.76 -9.23 23.72
N THR A 424 -13.25 -10.48 23.74
CA THR A 424 -12.41 -11.66 24.02
C THR A 424 -11.51 -11.94 22.82
N ALA A 425 -12.04 -11.75 21.61
CA ALA A 425 -11.34 -11.92 20.35
C ALA A 425 -10.40 -10.75 20.00
N GLY A 426 -10.65 -9.55 20.55
CA GLY A 426 -10.01 -8.32 20.07
C GLY A 426 -10.33 -7.99 18.60
N ALA A 427 -11.45 -8.51 18.09
CA ALA A 427 -11.80 -8.47 16.67
C ALA A 427 -13.30 -8.24 16.46
N TYR A 428 -13.65 -7.74 15.28
CA TYR A 428 -15.04 -7.53 14.85
C TYR A 428 -15.63 -8.81 14.27
N TRP A 429 -16.88 -9.11 14.65
CA TRP A 429 -17.66 -10.24 14.15
C TRP A 429 -18.99 -9.79 13.57
N TYR A 430 -19.67 -10.66 12.83
CA TYR A 430 -21.01 -10.38 12.30
C TYR A 430 -21.98 -9.97 13.41
N ASN A 431 -22.85 -9.01 13.11
CA ASN A 431 -23.93 -8.65 14.00
C ASN A 431 -25.04 -9.73 13.97
N ARG A 432 -24.98 -10.64 14.95
CA ARG A 432 -25.94 -11.75 15.12
C ARG A 432 -27.34 -11.32 15.53
N THR A 433 -27.55 -10.05 15.89
CA THR A 433 -28.86 -9.52 16.29
C THR A 433 -29.71 -9.07 15.11
N LEU A 434 -29.14 -9.07 13.89
CA LEU A 434 -29.83 -8.64 12.69
C LEU A 434 -30.68 -9.76 12.09
N GLU A 435 -31.91 -9.43 11.75
CA GLU A 435 -32.78 -10.26 10.94
C GLU A 435 -32.52 -10.00 9.46
N GLU A 436 -32.56 -11.06 8.65
CA GLU A 436 -32.33 -10.96 7.20
C GLU A 436 -33.40 -10.09 6.55
N SER A 437 -32.95 -9.07 5.82
CA SER A 437 -33.78 -8.23 4.96
C SER A 437 -33.05 -7.99 3.65
N SER A 438 -33.77 -7.69 2.57
CA SER A 438 -33.15 -7.40 1.27
C SER A 438 -32.13 -6.27 1.36
N GLU A 439 -32.38 -5.23 2.17
CA GLU A 439 -31.43 -4.12 2.33
C GLU A 439 -30.17 -4.54 3.09
N LEU A 440 -30.29 -5.29 4.18
CA LEU A 440 -29.13 -5.76 4.94
C LEU A 440 -28.34 -6.83 4.18
N HIS A 441 -29.01 -7.68 3.42
CA HIS A 441 -28.37 -8.63 2.51
C HIS A 441 -27.54 -7.87 1.45
N ASP A 442 -28.14 -6.88 0.78
CA ASP A 442 -27.43 -6.01 -0.18
C ASP A 442 -26.26 -5.27 0.50
N ALA A 443 -26.40 -4.85 1.76
CA ALA A 443 -25.37 -4.17 2.52
C ALA A 443 -24.18 -5.10 2.86
N TYR A 444 -24.42 -6.35 3.28
CA TYR A 444 -23.36 -7.34 3.48
C TYR A 444 -22.69 -7.72 2.15
N PHE A 445 -23.46 -7.84 1.06
CA PHE A 445 -22.88 -8.00 -0.27
C PHE A 445 -21.96 -6.83 -0.61
N PHE A 446 -22.40 -5.58 -0.43
CA PHE A 446 -21.56 -4.42 -0.69
C PHE A 446 -20.35 -4.35 0.23
N ALA A 447 -20.48 -4.72 1.51
CA ALA A 447 -19.36 -4.81 2.44
C ALA A 447 -18.31 -5.83 1.97
N GLY A 448 -18.74 -7.00 1.50
CA GLY A 448 -17.86 -8.01 0.94
C GLY A 448 -17.16 -7.52 -0.31
N TRP A 449 -17.91 -6.90 -1.22
CA TRP A 449 -17.36 -6.30 -2.43
C TRP A 449 -16.35 -5.19 -2.10
N LEU A 450 -16.64 -4.34 -1.11
CA LEU A 450 -15.77 -3.27 -0.67
C LEU A 450 -14.49 -3.81 0.01
N LEU A 451 -14.59 -4.90 0.78
CA LEU A 451 -13.42 -5.63 1.30
C LEU A 451 -12.55 -6.14 0.13
N GLY A 452 -13.14 -6.67 -0.93
CA GLY A 452 -12.39 -7.06 -2.12
C GLY A 452 -11.72 -5.86 -2.81
N GLN A 453 -12.45 -4.74 -2.98
CA GLN A 453 -11.89 -3.52 -3.55
C GLN A 453 -10.81 -2.89 -2.68
N SER A 454 -10.84 -3.04 -1.34
CA SER A 454 -9.79 -2.55 -0.45
C SER A 454 -8.43 -3.17 -0.76
N LEU A 455 -8.40 -4.46 -1.15
CA LEU A 455 -7.19 -5.15 -1.56
C LEU A 455 -6.65 -4.53 -2.85
N LEU A 456 -7.51 -4.39 -3.85
CA LEU A 456 -7.16 -3.90 -5.18
C LEU A 456 -6.75 -2.42 -5.17
N ASN A 457 -7.35 -1.61 -4.28
CA ASN A 457 -7.01 -0.20 -4.11
C ASN A 457 -5.81 0.03 -3.18
N ARG A 458 -5.26 -1.03 -2.56
CA ARG A 458 -4.21 -0.98 -1.52
C ARG A 458 -4.58 0.00 -0.39
N ALA A 459 -5.85 -0.03 0.00
CA ALA A 459 -6.44 0.88 0.96
C ALA A 459 -7.25 0.07 1.97
N PRO A 460 -6.65 -0.37 3.10
CA PRO A 460 -7.31 -1.24 4.06
C PRO A 460 -8.53 -0.56 4.69
N VAL A 461 -9.55 -1.35 5.02
CA VAL A 461 -10.77 -0.85 5.69
C VAL A 461 -10.55 -0.49 7.16
N GLY A 462 -9.42 -0.89 7.76
CA GLY A 462 -9.11 -0.54 9.14
C GLY A 462 -9.86 -1.36 10.20
N LEU A 463 -10.49 -2.47 9.80
CA LEU A 463 -11.25 -3.33 10.71
C LEU A 463 -10.46 -4.61 11.05
N PRO A 464 -10.17 -4.88 12.33
CA PRO A 464 -9.60 -6.17 12.74
C PRO A 464 -10.68 -7.26 12.64
N LEU A 465 -10.73 -7.93 11.48
CA LEU A 465 -11.60 -9.09 11.23
C LEU A 465 -10.81 -10.39 11.48
N PRO A 466 -11.40 -11.41 12.13
CA PRO A 466 -10.66 -12.60 12.52
C PRO A 466 -10.39 -13.55 11.33
N PRO A 467 -9.27 -14.31 11.33
CA PRO A 467 -8.97 -15.27 10.26
C PRO A 467 -10.08 -16.28 10.00
N VAL A 468 -10.82 -16.73 11.03
CA VAL A 468 -11.93 -17.69 10.87
C VAL A 468 -13.04 -17.17 9.94
N LEU A 469 -13.26 -15.85 9.90
CA LEU A 469 -14.20 -15.22 8.95
C LEU A 469 -13.75 -15.43 7.51
N PHE A 470 -12.47 -15.16 7.23
CA PHE A 470 -11.91 -15.32 5.90
C PHE A 470 -11.76 -16.79 5.51
N ARG A 471 -11.59 -17.68 6.48
CA ARG A 471 -11.64 -19.12 6.25
C ARG A 471 -13.02 -19.56 5.76
N ALA A 472 -14.08 -19.13 6.45
CA ALA A 472 -15.45 -19.38 6.03
C ALA A 472 -15.74 -18.79 4.63
N LEU A 473 -15.25 -17.57 4.36
CA LEU A 473 -15.37 -16.91 3.06
C LEU A 473 -14.67 -17.70 1.94
N LEU A 474 -13.46 -18.21 2.15
CA LEU A 474 -12.70 -18.94 1.14
C LEU A 474 -13.23 -20.37 0.91
N GLU A 475 -13.69 -21.04 1.96
CA GLU A 475 -14.21 -22.42 1.89
C GLU A 475 -15.68 -22.48 1.45
N GLY A 476 -16.46 -21.42 1.68
CA GLY A 476 -17.86 -21.28 1.26
C GLY A 476 -18.83 -22.25 1.94
N THR A 477 -20.07 -22.29 1.48
CA THR A 477 -21.15 -23.14 2.02
C THR A 477 -21.17 -24.56 1.44
N GLY A 478 -20.26 -24.88 0.52
CA GLY A 478 -20.16 -26.19 -0.16
C GLY A 478 -21.09 -26.34 -1.38
N THR A 479 -22.01 -25.40 -1.62
CA THR A 479 -22.88 -25.36 -2.82
C THR A 479 -22.31 -24.52 -3.96
N ASP A 480 -21.25 -23.74 -3.69
CA ASP A 480 -20.67 -22.79 -4.64
C ASP A 480 -19.82 -23.49 -5.71
N CYS A 481 -20.42 -23.60 -6.89
CA CYS A 481 -19.78 -23.71 -8.22
C CYS A 481 -18.35 -24.32 -8.28
N GLY A 482 -18.30 -25.65 -8.38
CA GLY A 482 -17.23 -26.38 -9.09
C GLY A 482 -16.07 -26.89 -8.24
N SER A 483 -16.07 -26.66 -6.93
CA SER A 483 -15.13 -27.31 -6.01
C SER A 483 -15.88 -28.42 -5.28
N GLY A 484 -15.56 -29.69 -5.54
CA GLY A 484 -16.16 -30.85 -4.85
C GLY A 484 -15.77 -30.97 -3.37
N GLY A 485 -15.71 -29.86 -2.64
CA GLY A 485 -15.36 -29.77 -1.22
C GLY A 485 -16.59 -29.76 -0.31
N SER A 486 -16.39 -30.10 0.96
CA SER A 486 -17.43 -30.26 1.99
C SER A 486 -17.97 -28.95 2.59
N GLY A 487 -17.66 -27.79 2.00
CA GLY A 487 -17.91 -26.46 2.59
C GLY A 487 -17.07 -26.19 3.84
N PHE A 488 -17.26 -25.00 4.44
CA PHE A 488 -16.62 -24.59 5.68
C PHE A 488 -17.02 -25.51 6.84
N VAL A 489 -16.01 -26.11 7.50
CA VAL A 489 -16.18 -27.01 8.65
C VAL A 489 -15.56 -26.37 9.90
N PRO A 490 -16.38 -25.78 10.78
CA PRO A 490 -15.92 -25.21 12.04
C PRO A 490 -15.29 -26.25 12.97
N THR A 491 -14.18 -25.90 13.62
CA THR A 491 -13.54 -26.75 14.64
C THR A 491 -13.40 -26.02 15.97
N MET A 492 -13.28 -26.78 17.06
CA MET A 492 -13.06 -26.22 18.40
C MET A 492 -11.77 -25.38 18.46
N GLU A 493 -10.74 -25.75 17.71
CA GLU A 493 -9.48 -24.99 17.61
C GLU A 493 -9.73 -23.60 17.00
N MET A 494 -10.49 -23.51 15.91
CA MET A 494 -10.84 -22.22 15.29
C MET A 494 -11.66 -21.33 16.24
N LEU A 495 -12.58 -21.93 17.01
CA LEU A 495 -13.33 -21.18 18.00
C LEU A 495 -12.42 -20.72 19.15
N ALA A 496 -11.50 -21.56 19.62
CA ALA A 496 -10.58 -21.18 20.70
C ALA A 496 -9.62 -20.06 20.28
N GLU A 497 -9.18 -20.04 19.02
CA GLU A 497 -8.37 -18.95 18.45
C GLU A 497 -9.16 -17.63 18.33
N PHE A 498 -10.44 -17.70 18.01
CA PHE A 498 -11.29 -16.52 17.85
C PHE A 498 -11.91 -16.04 19.17
N ASP A 499 -12.62 -16.90 19.88
CA ASP A 499 -13.34 -16.60 21.13
C ASP A 499 -13.03 -17.68 22.19
N PRO A 500 -11.91 -17.51 22.94
CA PRO A 500 -11.46 -18.50 23.91
C PRO A 500 -12.46 -18.70 25.07
N ASP A 501 -13.24 -17.68 25.41
CA ASP A 501 -14.26 -17.76 26.46
C ASP A 501 -15.44 -18.62 26.00
N ALA A 502 -15.90 -18.44 24.75
CA ALA A 502 -16.93 -19.29 24.17
C ALA A 502 -16.47 -20.75 24.06
N ALA A 503 -15.22 -20.98 23.61
CA ALA A 503 -14.64 -22.31 23.56
C ALA A 503 -14.55 -22.98 24.94
N THR A 504 -14.13 -22.23 25.96
CA THR A 504 -14.08 -22.70 27.35
C THR A 504 -15.48 -23.02 27.87
N GLY A 505 -16.46 -22.17 27.57
CA GLY A 505 -17.87 -22.41 27.92
C GLY A 505 -18.39 -23.73 27.35
N ILE A 506 -18.15 -23.99 26.06
CA ILE A 506 -18.58 -25.25 25.42
C ILE A 506 -17.85 -26.45 26.01
N ASN A 507 -16.53 -26.35 26.25
CA ASN A 507 -15.76 -27.42 26.88
C ASN A 507 -16.25 -27.74 28.30
N ASN A 508 -16.65 -26.73 29.07
CA ASN A 508 -17.22 -26.93 30.40
C ASN A 508 -18.54 -27.69 30.35
N VAL A 509 -19.42 -27.38 29.38
CA VAL A 509 -20.67 -28.11 29.18
C VAL A 509 -20.40 -29.54 28.71
N ALA A 510 -19.49 -29.72 27.75
CA ALA A 510 -19.11 -31.03 27.25
C ALA A 510 -18.46 -31.92 28.33
N ALA A 511 -17.86 -31.33 29.37
CA ALA A 511 -17.27 -32.03 30.50
C ALA A 511 -18.28 -32.42 31.60
N LEU A 512 -19.56 -32.02 31.49
CA LEU A 512 -20.58 -32.36 32.49
C LEU A 512 -20.83 -33.88 32.56
N PRO A 513 -21.22 -34.41 33.74
CA PRO A 513 -21.71 -35.78 33.84
C PRO A 513 -22.90 -36.01 32.91
N SER A 514 -23.03 -37.21 32.34
CA SER A 514 -24.01 -37.53 31.30
C SER A 514 -25.47 -37.18 31.69
N ASP A 515 -25.84 -37.32 32.95
CA ASP A 515 -27.17 -36.96 33.45
C ASP A 515 -27.42 -35.43 33.43
N GLN A 516 -26.38 -34.64 33.74
CA GLN A 516 -26.45 -33.19 33.74
C GLN A 516 -26.41 -32.63 32.31
N LEU A 517 -25.56 -33.20 31.44
CA LEU A 517 -25.51 -32.87 30.02
C LEU A 517 -26.88 -33.13 29.38
N ARG A 518 -27.51 -34.28 29.66
CA ARG A 518 -28.87 -34.57 29.18
C ARG A 518 -29.88 -33.51 29.60
N GLY A 519 -29.88 -33.13 30.89
CA GLY A 519 -30.76 -32.08 31.38
C GLY A 519 -30.53 -30.72 30.69
N MET A 520 -29.28 -30.40 30.36
CA MET A 520 -28.94 -29.20 29.58
C MET A 520 -29.42 -29.27 28.14
N LEU A 521 -29.20 -30.41 27.46
CA LEU A 521 -29.67 -30.63 26.09
C LEU A 521 -31.19 -30.50 26.00
N GLU A 522 -31.92 -31.09 26.94
CA GLU A 522 -33.39 -30.98 27.02
C GLU A 522 -33.84 -29.52 27.23
N LEU A 523 -33.14 -28.76 28.07
CA LEU A 523 -33.43 -27.34 28.31
C LEU A 523 -33.21 -26.47 27.07
N GLU A 524 -32.18 -26.78 26.27
CA GLU A 524 -31.89 -26.10 24.99
C GLU A 524 -32.76 -26.61 23.82
N GLY A 525 -33.62 -27.61 24.06
CA GLY A 525 -34.45 -28.23 23.00
C GLY A 525 -33.67 -29.13 22.05
N LEU A 526 -32.50 -29.61 22.46
CA LEU A 526 -31.63 -30.52 21.71
C LEU A 526 -31.91 -31.99 22.07
N PRO A 527 -31.61 -32.96 21.19
CA PRO A 527 -31.85 -34.37 21.48
C PRO A 527 -31.01 -34.89 22.66
N ALA A 528 -31.71 -35.48 23.63
CA ALA A 528 -31.17 -35.99 24.90
C ALA A 528 -30.14 -37.14 24.78
N ASP A 529 -30.00 -37.72 23.59
CA ASP A 529 -29.09 -38.82 23.26
C ASP A 529 -27.76 -38.35 22.64
N TRP A 530 -27.55 -37.05 22.50
CA TRP A 530 -26.29 -36.51 21.96
C TRP A 530 -25.11 -36.76 22.90
N SER A 531 -23.97 -37.13 22.31
CA SER A 531 -22.70 -37.19 23.03
C SER A 531 -22.13 -35.79 23.26
N ALA A 532 -21.20 -35.68 24.21
CA ALA A 532 -20.47 -34.44 24.48
C ALA A 532 -19.75 -33.92 23.22
N GLU A 533 -19.16 -34.81 22.42
CA GLU A 533 -18.48 -34.44 21.17
C GLU A 533 -19.47 -33.90 20.14
N LYS A 534 -20.65 -34.51 20.03
CA LYS A 534 -21.69 -34.06 19.10
C LYS A 534 -22.26 -32.70 19.52
N TYR A 535 -22.47 -32.49 20.81
CA TYR A 535 -22.86 -31.19 21.36
C TYR A 535 -21.79 -30.13 21.07
N ALA A 536 -20.51 -30.43 21.35
CA ALA A 536 -19.42 -29.49 21.13
C ALA A 536 -19.32 -29.10 19.66
N GLN A 537 -19.36 -30.08 18.74
CA GLN A 537 -19.35 -29.81 17.30
C GLN A 537 -20.57 -28.98 16.87
N TYR A 538 -21.77 -29.28 17.39
CA TYR A 538 -22.97 -28.50 17.11
C TYR A 538 -22.81 -27.05 17.58
N ALA A 539 -22.40 -26.82 18.83
CA ALA A 539 -22.26 -25.49 19.41
C ALA A 539 -21.23 -24.64 18.65
N VAL A 540 -20.08 -25.23 18.32
CA VAL A 540 -19.04 -24.58 17.49
C VAL A 540 -19.59 -24.22 16.11
N THR A 541 -20.29 -25.16 15.48
CA THR A 541 -20.88 -24.95 14.14
C THR A 541 -21.93 -23.85 14.16
N ARG A 542 -22.74 -23.81 15.22
CA ARG A 542 -23.78 -22.80 15.42
C ARG A 542 -23.18 -21.40 15.47
N ILE A 543 -22.14 -21.19 16.29
CA ILE A 543 -21.52 -19.87 16.50
C ILE A 543 -20.76 -19.38 15.26
N LEU A 544 -19.95 -20.25 14.64
CA LEU A 544 -19.04 -19.85 13.57
C LEU A 544 -19.66 -19.88 12.17
N ARG A 545 -20.80 -20.56 11.99
CA ARG A 545 -21.42 -20.74 10.66
C ARG A 545 -22.92 -20.48 10.68
N ASP A 546 -23.69 -21.23 11.47
CA ASP A 546 -25.16 -21.25 11.28
C ASP A 546 -25.83 -19.94 11.75
N GLU A 547 -25.38 -19.32 12.85
CA GLU A 547 -25.89 -18.02 13.36
C GLU A 547 -25.55 -16.83 12.43
N VAL A 548 -24.63 -17.02 11.48
CA VAL A 548 -24.12 -15.97 10.59
C VAL A 548 -24.25 -16.32 9.11
N ALA A 549 -25.04 -17.35 8.79
CA ALA A 549 -25.02 -17.99 7.48
C ALA A 549 -25.35 -16.99 6.35
N TRP A 550 -26.48 -16.30 6.44
CA TRP A 550 -26.93 -15.35 5.40
C TRP A 550 -25.99 -14.15 5.28
N GLN A 551 -25.44 -13.64 6.39
CA GLN A 551 -24.46 -12.55 6.37
C GLN A 551 -23.17 -12.99 5.67
N SER A 552 -22.69 -14.19 6.00
CA SER A 552 -21.45 -14.75 5.45
C SER A 552 -21.56 -15.08 3.96
N GLU A 553 -22.72 -15.56 3.52
CA GLU A 553 -23.00 -15.87 2.12
C GLU A 553 -23.09 -14.59 1.27
N ALA A 554 -23.80 -13.57 1.76
CA ALA A 554 -23.88 -12.27 1.11
C ALA A 554 -22.48 -11.62 1.00
N LEU A 555 -21.72 -11.63 2.11
CA LEU A 555 -20.36 -11.11 2.15
C LEU A 555 -19.44 -11.83 1.15
N ALA A 556 -19.45 -13.17 1.14
CA ALA A 556 -18.64 -13.95 0.21
C ALA A 556 -19.01 -13.66 -1.25
N SER A 557 -20.30 -13.59 -1.56
CA SER A 557 -20.81 -13.27 -2.90
C SER A 557 -20.30 -11.91 -3.38
N GLY A 558 -20.34 -10.90 -2.50
CA GLY A 558 -19.79 -9.58 -2.79
C GLY A 558 -18.29 -9.59 -2.99
N PHE A 559 -17.55 -10.25 -2.10
CA PHE A 559 -16.09 -10.31 -2.16
C PHE A 559 -15.60 -10.95 -3.47
N PHE A 560 -16.22 -12.04 -3.89
CA PHE A 560 -15.87 -12.71 -5.15
C PHE A 560 -16.46 -12.06 -6.40
N ALA A 561 -17.35 -11.08 -6.26
CA ALA A 561 -17.69 -10.16 -7.36
C ALA A 561 -16.57 -9.12 -7.59
N ALA A 562 -15.74 -8.85 -6.59
CA ALA A 562 -14.59 -7.96 -6.70
C ALA A 562 -13.27 -8.69 -7.03
N VAL A 563 -13.02 -9.86 -6.45
CA VAL A 563 -11.70 -10.55 -6.49
C VAL A 563 -11.80 -11.96 -7.07
N ASP A 564 -10.90 -12.31 -7.99
CA ASP A 564 -10.85 -13.63 -8.60
C ASP A 564 -10.33 -14.72 -7.63
N ARG A 565 -11.18 -15.73 -7.35
CA ARG A 565 -10.86 -16.92 -6.55
C ARG A 565 -9.62 -17.68 -7.04
N ARG A 566 -9.34 -17.68 -8.35
CA ARG A 566 -8.18 -18.36 -8.93
C ARG A 566 -6.89 -17.63 -8.57
N LEU A 567 -6.90 -16.30 -8.60
CA LEU A 567 -5.73 -15.49 -8.28
C LEU A 567 -5.41 -15.53 -6.78
N LEU A 568 -6.42 -15.56 -5.91
CA LEU A 568 -6.21 -15.79 -4.47
C LEU A 568 -5.50 -17.12 -4.20
N ARG A 569 -5.85 -18.18 -4.94
CA ARG A 569 -5.17 -19.49 -4.85
C ARG A 569 -3.76 -19.45 -5.43
N LEU A 570 -3.58 -18.86 -6.61
CA LEU A 570 -2.28 -18.73 -7.27
C LEU A 570 -1.26 -18.03 -6.36
N TRP A 571 -1.68 -16.92 -5.76
CA TRP A 571 -0.85 -16.11 -4.86
C TRP A 571 -0.92 -16.56 -3.40
N GLN A 572 -1.54 -17.71 -3.10
CA GLN A 572 -1.61 -18.27 -1.74
C GLN A 572 -2.12 -17.25 -0.68
N ILE A 573 -3.09 -16.42 -1.04
CA ILE A 573 -3.67 -15.41 -0.13
C ILE A 573 -4.71 -16.11 0.74
N GLY A 574 -4.26 -16.60 1.90
CA GLY A 574 -5.07 -17.34 2.87
C GLY A 574 -5.80 -16.47 3.89
N PRO A 575 -6.47 -17.09 4.88
CA PRO A 575 -7.29 -16.39 5.87
C PRO A 575 -6.52 -15.37 6.70
N THR A 576 -5.32 -15.72 7.17
CA THR A 576 -4.46 -14.83 7.97
C THR A 576 -3.98 -13.63 7.15
N ALA A 577 -3.57 -13.87 5.90
CA ALA A 577 -3.17 -12.80 4.98
C ALA A 577 -4.32 -11.81 4.73
N LEU A 578 -5.54 -12.30 4.46
CA LEU A 578 -6.73 -11.46 4.28
C LEU A 578 -7.06 -10.65 5.55
N ALA A 579 -6.92 -11.22 6.74
CA ALA A 579 -7.12 -10.51 8.00
C ALA A 579 -6.12 -9.35 8.16
N VAL A 580 -4.84 -9.59 7.88
CA VAL A 580 -3.78 -8.56 7.90
C VAL A 580 -4.10 -7.46 6.88
N LEU A 581 -4.49 -7.82 5.67
CA LEU A 581 -4.80 -6.86 4.60
C LEU A 581 -6.05 -6.02 4.89
N ALA A 582 -7.10 -6.61 5.46
CA ALA A 582 -8.34 -5.90 5.81
C ALA A 582 -8.15 -4.95 6.98
N ALA A 583 -7.45 -5.41 8.03
CA ALA A 583 -7.07 -4.55 9.14
C ALA A 583 -6.12 -3.45 8.67
N GLY A 584 -5.19 -3.80 7.79
CA GLY A 584 -4.08 -3.01 7.27
C GLY A 584 -2.82 -3.08 8.14
N SER A 585 -2.89 -3.68 9.34
CA SER A 585 -1.78 -3.72 10.30
C SER A 585 -0.92 -4.93 10.05
N CYS A 586 0.34 -4.70 9.70
CA CYS A 586 1.36 -5.72 9.93
C CYS A 586 1.48 -5.90 11.45
N ALA A 587 1.30 -7.12 11.95
CA ALA A 587 1.30 -7.46 13.38
C ALA A 587 2.63 -7.13 14.12
N THR A 588 3.59 -6.49 13.46
CA THR A 588 4.97 -6.29 13.92
C THR A 588 5.33 -4.83 14.24
N VAL A 589 4.54 -3.82 13.82
CA VAL A 589 4.87 -2.40 14.05
C VAL A 589 3.70 -1.71 14.72
N SER A 590 3.59 -1.90 16.04
CA SER A 590 2.55 -1.22 16.84
C SER A 590 2.92 0.24 17.15
N GLU A 591 4.19 0.63 17.00
CA GLU A 591 4.68 1.99 17.23
C GLU A 591 5.47 2.48 16.01
N PRO A 592 5.30 3.76 15.60
CA PRO A 592 6.14 4.34 14.56
C PRO A 592 7.63 4.25 14.95
N PRO A 593 8.55 3.98 14.00
CA PRO A 593 9.98 4.07 14.28
C PRO A 593 10.37 5.52 14.59
N SER A 594 11.45 5.71 15.36
CA SER A 594 11.99 7.04 15.65
C SER A 594 12.48 7.73 14.38
N ASP A 595 13.10 6.96 13.49
CA ASP A 595 13.43 7.38 12.14
C ASP A 595 12.26 7.11 11.19
N LEU A 596 11.41 8.12 10.97
CA LEU A 596 10.33 8.03 9.99
C LEU A 596 10.83 8.03 8.55
N SER A 597 12.08 8.44 8.29
CA SER A 597 12.61 8.45 6.92
C SER A 597 12.74 7.02 6.36
N SER A 598 12.98 6.03 7.22
CA SER A 598 13.05 4.63 6.82
C SER A 598 11.70 4.05 6.38
N MET A 599 10.59 4.75 6.65
CA MET A 599 9.25 4.31 6.26
C MET A 599 8.92 4.63 4.81
N PHE A 600 9.55 5.67 4.24
CA PHE A 600 9.26 6.18 2.91
C PHE A 600 10.49 6.14 2.01
N ARG A 601 10.25 6.07 0.70
CA ARG A 601 11.27 6.40 -0.29
C ARG A 601 11.21 7.91 -0.54
N LEU A 602 12.28 8.62 -0.21
CA LEU A 602 12.28 10.07 -0.27
C LEU A 602 12.60 10.58 -1.68
N VAL A 603 11.84 11.56 -2.14
CA VAL A 603 12.17 12.38 -3.31
C VAL A 603 12.31 13.81 -2.83
N LEU A 604 13.53 14.32 -2.90
CA LEU A 604 13.87 15.67 -2.44
C LEU A 604 14.09 16.59 -3.62
N ASP A 605 13.50 17.78 -3.54
CA ASP A 605 13.80 18.89 -4.44
C ASP A 605 15.28 19.28 -4.38
N ASP A 606 15.80 19.81 -5.49
CA ASP A 606 17.21 20.20 -5.66
C ASP A 606 17.65 21.14 -4.53
N GLU A 607 16.80 22.11 -4.20
CA GLU A 607 17.03 23.14 -3.20
C GLU A 607 17.12 22.61 -1.76
N LEU A 608 16.57 21.42 -1.51
CA LEU A 608 16.58 20.75 -0.21
C LEU A 608 17.65 19.65 -0.12
N SER A 609 18.30 19.36 -1.25
CA SER A 609 19.36 18.35 -1.37
C SER A 609 20.76 18.97 -1.31
N GLY A 610 21.79 18.13 -1.27
CA GLY A 610 23.19 18.58 -1.36
C GLY A 610 23.58 19.60 -0.28
N ASN A 611 23.91 20.83 -0.71
CA ASN A 611 24.38 21.90 0.20
C ASN A 611 23.31 22.39 1.19
N SER A 612 22.04 22.05 0.97
CA SER A 612 20.92 22.37 1.87
C SER A 612 20.46 21.18 2.70
N ALA A 613 21.18 20.04 2.66
CA ALA A 613 20.83 18.81 3.39
C ALA A 613 20.69 19.01 4.91
N VAL A 614 21.28 20.08 5.47
CA VAL A 614 21.12 20.49 6.88
C VAL A 614 19.65 20.59 7.28
N LEU A 615 18.77 21.11 6.41
CA LEU A 615 17.35 21.23 6.74
C LEU A 615 16.68 19.85 6.88
N MET A 616 17.03 18.90 6.01
CA MET A 616 16.53 17.52 6.06
C MET A 616 17.07 16.79 7.29
N GLU A 617 18.35 16.93 7.61
CA GLU A 617 18.94 16.39 8.84
C GLU A 617 18.18 16.88 10.08
N LEU A 618 17.85 18.18 10.14
CA LEU A 618 17.10 18.77 11.24
C LEU A 618 15.64 18.30 11.27
N LEU A 619 14.98 18.13 10.12
CA LEU A 619 13.62 17.61 10.02
C LEU A 619 13.51 16.24 10.68
N TRP A 620 14.36 15.30 10.29
CA TRP A 620 14.34 13.94 10.85
C TRP A 620 14.74 13.93 12.33
N ALA A 621 15.70 14.77 12.74
CA ALA A 621 16.10 14.89 14.15
C ALA A 621 14.96 15.43 15.05
N VAL A 622 14.20 16.42 14.57
CA VAL A 622 13.04 16.95 15.29
C VAL A 622 11.96 15.88 15.46
N MET A 623 11.64 15.14 14.40
CA MET A 623 10.62 14.09 14.47
C MET A 623 11.06 12.88 15.30
N ALA A 624 12.36 12.56 15.34
CA ALA A 624 12.88 11.48 16.17
C ALA A 624 12.69 11.73 17.68
N GLU A 625 12.59 13.00 18.09
CA GLU A 625 12.31 13.41 19.49
C GLU A 625 10.82 13.46 19.82
N TRP A 626 9.95 13.32 18.83
CA TRP A 626 8.51 13.36 19.05
C TRP A 626 7.99 12.06 19.69
N PRO A 627 6.97 12.16 20.56
CA PRO A 627 6.29 10.98 21.09
C PRO A 627 5.63 10.19 19.94
N PRO A 628 5.43 8.86 20.09
CA PRO A 628 4.87 8.00 19.05
C PRO A 628 3.57 8.54 18.44
N GLU A 629 2.67 9.07 19.27
CA GLU A 629 1.37 9.59 18.85
C GLU A 629 1.54 10.76 17.87
N ARG A 630 2.51 11.64 18.11
CA ARG A 630 2.78 12.79 17.26
C ARG A 630 3.47 12.38 15.96
N ARG A 631 4.31 11.35 15.98
CA ARG A 631 4.88 10.74 14.77
C ARG A 631 3.79 10.12 13.90
N LEU A 632 2.79 9.47 14.48
CA LEU A 632 1.61 8.99 13.73
C LEU A 632 0.78 10.14 13.15
N ARG A 633 0.64 11.26 13.88
CA ARG A 633 -0.01 12.47 13.35
C ARG A 633 0.74 13.06 12.16
N PHE A 634 2.07 13.01 12.13
CA PHE A 634 2.82 13.41 10.94
C PHE A 634 2.51 12.51 9.74
N VAL A 635 2.45 11.19 9.96
CA VAL A 635 2.08 10.23 8.92
C VAL A 635 0.68 10.54 8.40
N GLU A 636 -0.27 10.83 9.28
CA GLU A 636 -1.62 11.28 8.92
C GLU A 636 -1.60 12.58 8.11
N PHE A 637 -0.80 13.56 8.54
CA PHE A 637 -0.64 14.85 7.87
C PHE A 637 -0.15 14.71 6.42
N VAL A 638 0.82 13.82 6.16
CA VAL A 638 1.40 13.67 4.80
C VAL A 638 0.71 12.60 3.95
N THR A 639 0.01 11.62 4.54
CA THR A 639 -0.59 10.48 3.80
C THR A 639 -2.12 10.42 3.86
N GLY A 640 -2.77 11.23 4.69
CA GLY A 640 -4.21 11.18 4.95
C GLY A 640 -4.65 10.01 5.83
N THR A 641 -3.73 9.25 6.40
CA THR A 641 -4.05 8.15 7.32
C THR A 641 -3.01 8.05 8.44
N SER A 642 -3.45 7.80 9.67
CA SER A 642 -2.56 7.57 10.81
C SER A 642 -1.93 6.17 10.79
N ARG A 643 -2.17 5.39 9.73
CA ARG A 643 -1.62 4.04 9.53
C ARG A 643 -0.23 4.13 8.91
N LEU A 644 0.72 3.39 9.50
CA LEU A 644 2.05 3.26 8.94
C LEU A 644 2.02 2.48 7.62
N PRO A 645 2.64 2.99 6.54
CA PRO A 645 2.87 2.19 5.35
C PRO A 645 3.84 1.05 5.67
N LEU A 646 3.96 0.07 4.78
CA LEU A 646 5.10 -0.83 4.87
C LEU A 646 6.39 -0.02 4.63
N PRO A 647 7.48 -0.29 5.37
CA PRO A 647 8.74 0.43 5.15
C PRO A 647 9.18 0.39 3.69
N GLY A 648 9.35 1.57 3.08
CA GLY A 648 9.78 1.71 1.70
C GLY A 648 8.73 1.35 0.64
N SER A 649 7.46 1.14 1.02
CA SER A 649 6.38 0.84 0.06
C SER A 649 5.76 2.08 -0.58
N GLU A 650 6.02 3.26 -0.03
CA GLU A 650 5.45 4.53 -0.50
C GLU A 650 6.52 5.59 -0.72
N LEU A 651 6.24 6.51 -1.65
CA LEU A 651 7.03 7.72 -1.84
C LEU A 651 6.55 8.81 -0.89
N LEU A 652 7.49 9.59 -0.38
CA LEU A 652 7.24 10.89 0.24
C LEU A 652 8.06 11.93 -0.53
N LYS A 653 7.36 12.83 -1.22
CA LYS A 653 7.99 13.96 -1.91
C LYS A 653 8.15 15.10 -0.92
N ILE A 654 9.32 15.73 -0.87
CA ILE A 654 9.56 16.92 -0.06
C ILE A 654 10.07 18.03 -0.98
N GLN A 655 9.30 19.11 -1.08
CA GLN A 655 9.57 20.21 -2.01
C GLN A 655 9.63 21.55 -1.28
N ALA A 656 10.43 22.47 -1.79
CA ALA A 656 10.43 23.85 -1.35
C ALA A 656 9.35 24.61 -2.14
N PRO A 657 8.28 25.10 -1.51
CA PRO A 657 7.15 25.67 -2.25
C PRO A 657 7.44 27.04 -2.89
N PHE A 658 8.47 27.76 -2.40
CA PHE A 658 8.78 29.13 -2.85
C PHE A 658 10.28 29.39 -2.87
N VAL A 659 10.76 29.96 -3.98
CA VAL A 659 12.11 30.52 -4.10
C VAL A 659 12.08 31.98 -3.66
N ALA A 660 12.66 32.26 -2.50
CA ALA A 660 12.78 33.63 -1.98
C ALA A 660 14.00 34.33 -2.61
N MET A 661 13.79 35.52 -3.15
CA MET A 661 14.80 36.32 -3.86
C MET A 661 15.34 37.47 -3.01
N GLY A 662 14.57 37.92 -2.01
CA GLY A 662 14.92 39.05 -1.13
C GLY A 662 14.88 38.73 0.37
N VAL A 663 15.57 39.54 1.18
CA VAL A 663 15.58 39.38 2.66
C VAL A 663 14.19 39.49 3.27
N ALA A 664 13.31 40.32 2.70
CA ALA A 664 11.92 40.43 3.14
C ALA A 664 11.12 39.15 2.88
N GLU A 665 11.33 38.53 1.72
CA GLU A 665 10.71 37.25 1.34
C GLU A 665 11.24 36.11 2.20
N HIS A 666 12.56 36.00 2.40
CA HIS A 666 13.14 35.02 3.33
C HIS A 666 12.59 35.19 4.75
N ARG A 667 12.39 36.43 5.21
CA ARG A 667 11.76 36.68 6.52
C ARG A 667 10.31 36.18 6.56
N ALA A 668 9.56 36.35 5.47
CA ALA A 668 8.21 35.80 5.35
C ALA A 668 8.24 34.25 5.35
N THR A 669 9.18 33.63 4.63
CA THR A 669 9.39 32.17 4.59
C THR A 669 9.60 31.57 5.98
N LEU A 670 10.33 32.25 6.88
CA LEU A 670 10.49 31.81 8.29
C LEU A 670 9.16 31.83 9.10
N GLY A 671 8.15 32.55 8.62
CA GLY A 671 6.81 32.60 9.21
C GLY A 671 5.83 31.56 8.65
N MET A 672 6.14 30.94 7.52
CA MET A 672 5.25 30.00 6.85
C MET A 672 5.15 28.67 7.60
N LEU A 673 4.01 28.01 7.50
CA LEU A 673 3.82 26.65 7.99
C LEU A 673 4.10 25.65 6.85
N PRO A 674 4.63 24.46 7.15
CA PRO A 674 4.66 23.36 6.20
C PRO A 674 3.23 23.00 5.76
N GLN A 675 3.09 22.61 4.50
CA GLN A 675 1.80 22.16 3.93
C GLN A 675 1.96 20.75 3.40
N ALA A 676 0.85 20.00 3.33
CA ALA A 676 0.86 18.64 2.82
C ALA A 676 -0.29 18.41 1.83
N HIS A 677 0.03 17.68 0.77
CA HIS A 677 -0.92 17.21 -0.23
C HIS A 677 -1.00 15.69 -0.15
N THR A 678 -1.95 15.20 0.65
CA THR A 678 -2.13 13.76 0.93
C THR A 678 -2.53 12.96 -0.31
N CYS A 679 -3.01 13.61 -1.36
CA CYS A 679 -3.29 12.99 -2.66
C CYS A 679 -2.03 12.38 -3.29
N ASP A 680 -0.88 13.02 -3.10
CA ASP A 680 0.40 12.71 -3.75
C ASP A 680 1.52 12.33 -2.77
N ASN A 681 1.21 12.23 -1.47
CA ASN A 681 2.20 12.12 -0.39
C ASN A 681 3.31 13.19 -0.54
N LEU A 682 2.91 14.46 -0.65
CA LEU A 682 3.82 15.59 -0.83
C LEU A 682 3.83 16.47 0.41
N LEU A 683 5.02 16.77 0.91
CA LEU A 683 5.29 17.76 1.95
C LEU A 683 5.95 18.98 1.33
N GLU A 684 5.26 20.11 1.37
CA GLU A 684 5.84 21.42 1.08
C GLU A 684 6.53 21.95 2.34
N LEU A 685 7.85 22.01 2.32
CA LEU A 685 8.66 22.47 3.43
C LEU A 685 9.36 23.80 3.06
N PRO A 686 8.97 24.93 3.67
CA PRO A 686 9.68 26.18 3.50
C PRO A 686 11.16 26.03 3.87
N ASN A 687 12.07 26.55 3.03
CA ASN A 687 13.51 26.42 3.26
C ASN A 687 14.00 27.34 4.39
N TYR A 688 13.77 26.91 5.64
CA TYR A 688 14.11 27.68 6.84
C TYR A 688 15.61 27.86 7.02
N TRP A 689 16.43 26.92 6.52
CA TRP A 689 17.89 27.00 6.60
C TRP A 689 18.43 28.12 5.73
N GLU A 690 18.13 28.09 4.43
CA GLU A 690 18.55 29.14 3.50
C GLU A 690 17.98 30.51 3.90
N SER A 691 16.71 30.54 4.28
CA SER A 691 16.06 31.79 4.68
C SER A 691 16.67 32.39 5.93
N LEU A 692 17.06 31.58 6.92
CA LEU A 692 17.75 32.10 8.10
C LEU A 692 19.14 32.64 7.75
N LEU A 693 19.91 31.93 6.92
CA LEU A 693 21.22 32.39 6.46
C LEU A 693 21.12 33.74 5.75
N ALA A 694 20.13 33.90 4.86
CA ALA A 694 19.89 35.15 4.14
C ALA A 694 19.49 36.29 5.09
N VAL A 695 18.56 36.05 6.02
CA VAL A 695 18.14 37.05 7.02
C VAL A 695 19.28 37.45 7.95
N ARG A 696 20.22 36.54 8.24
CA ARG A 696 21.42 36.78 9.05
C ARG A 696 22.58 37.36 8.25
N GLY A 697 22.41 37.57 6.94
CA GLY A 697 23.41 38.19 6.06
C GLY A 697 24.62 37.31 5.75
N VAL A 698 24.47 35.98 5.85
CA VAL A 698 25.54 35.03 5.52
C VAL A 698 25.73 34.97 4.00
N ARG A 699 26.86 35.50 3.52
CA ARG A 699 27.14 35.56 2.07
C ARG A 699 27.41 34.16 1.50
N GLY A 700 26.87 33.91 0.31
CA GLY A 700 27.05 32.63 -0.41
C GLY A 700 26.14 31.50 0.10
N GLY A 701 25.26 31.78 1.07
CA GLY A 701 24.15 30.91 1.45
C GLY A 701 24.58 29.50 1.89
N PRO A 702 23.70 28.50 1.72
CA PRO A 702 23.96 27.10 2.10
C PRO A 702 25.24 26.53 1.45
N THR A 703 25.51 26.88 0.19
CA THR A 703 26.69 26.40 -0.54
C THR A 703 28.00 26.86 0.07
N ALA A 704 28.10 28.11 0.52
CA ALA A 704 29.31 28.61 1.17
C ALA A 704 29.52 27.97 2.55
N VAL A 705 28.43 27.71 3.28
CA VAL A 705 28.50 27.01 4.57
C VAL A 705 28.96 25.56 4.38
N ALA A 706 28.36 24.83 3.43
CA ALA A 706 28.72 23.44 3.14
C ALA A 706 30.18 23.28 2.69
N ARG A 707 30.73 24.25 1.96
CA ARG A 707 32.13 24.27 1.52
C ARG A 707 33.12 24.81 2.55
N GLY A 708 32.65 25.27 3.71
CA GLY A 708 33.47 25.91 4.73
C GLY A 708 34.08 27.25 4.29
N THR A 709 33.52 27.89 3.25
CA THR A 709 33.98 29.19 2.74
C THR A 709 33.21 30.36 3.33
N ALA A 710 32.13 30.10 4.07
CA ALA A 710 31.42 31.10 4.84
C ALA A 710 32.31 31.62 5.99
N GLN A 711 32.32 32.93 6.20
CA GLN A 711 33.03 33.59 7.31
C GLN A 711 32.22 33.43 8.62
N LEU A 712 32.07 32.20 9.10
CA LEU A 712 31.36 31.86 10.34
C LEU A 712 32.28 31.11 11.30
N THR A 713 32.19 31.42 12.58
CA THR A 713 32.78 30.60 13.65
C THR A 713 31.96 29.33 13.88
N GLU A 714 32.56 28.31 14.50
CA GLU A 714 31.83 27.08 14.87
C GLU A 714 30.63 27.37 15.79
N GLU A 715 30.79 28.30 16.73
CA GLU A 715 29.72 28.75 17.64
C GLU A 715 28.56 29.40 16.88
N GLN A 716 28.86 30.34 15.95
CA GLN A 716 27.83 30.96 15.12
C GLN A 716 27.10 29.95 14.22
N LEU A 717 27.81 28.96 13.69
CA LEU A 717 27.20 27.91 12.88
C LEU A 717 26.29 27.01 13.74
N ALA A 718 26.72 26.67 14.95
CA ALA A 718 25.90 25.92 15.90
C ALA A 718 24.64 26.69 16.30
N ASP A 719 24.76 28.00 16.55
CA ASP A 719 23.63 28.89 16.87
C ASP A 719 22.62 28.95 15.72
N LEU A 720 23.10 29.10 14.47
CA LEU A 720 22.25 29.09 13.29
C LEU A 720 21.51 27.76 13.12
N ARG A 721 22.20 26.62 13.30
CA ARG A 721 21.56 25.29 13.24
C ARG A 721 20.52 25.13 14.35
N ALA A 722 20.81 25.59 15.56
CA ALA A 722 19.87 25.54 16.68
C ALA A 722 18.63 26.43 16.45
N GLU A 723 18.83 27.63 15.91
CA GLU A 723 17.73 28.54 15.57
C GLU A 723 16.86 27.99 14.44
N THR A 724 17.45 27.45 13.36
CA THR A 724 16.70 26.77 12.29
C THR A 724 15.93 25.58 12.83
N ARG A 725 16.54 24.76 13.70
CA ARG A 725 15.87 23.62 14.34
C ARG A 725 14.65 24.07 15.13
N ARG A 726 14.77 25.16 15.91
CA ARG A 726 13.65 25.70 16.69
C ARG A 726 12.51 26.17 15.80
N ILE A 727 12.83 26.95 14.75
CA ILE A 727 11.83 27.42 13.78
C ILE A 727 11.12 26.22 13.14
N LEU A 728 11.87 25.23 12.67
CA LEU A 728 11.33 24.02 12.07
C LEU A 728 10.41 23.26 13.03
N ALA A 729 10.86 23.04 14.27
CA ALA A 729 10.09 22.33 15.28
C ALA A 729 8.76 23.04 15.58
N ASP A 730 8.81 24.34 15.83
CA ASP A 730 7.62 25.15 16.15
C ASP A 730 6.61 25.13 14.99
N ARG A 731 7.08 25.34 13.75
CA ARG A 731 6.20 25.40 12.57
C ARG A 731 5.63 24.03 12.19
N LEU A 732 6.46 22.99 12.24
CA LEU A 732 6.04 21.63 11.91
C LEU A 732 5.04 21.10 12.93
N GLU A 733 5.24 21.36 14.23
CA GLU A 733 4.29 20.96 15.28
C GLU A 733 2.93 21.62 15.09
N VAL A 734 2.91 22.92 14.78
CA VAL A 734 1.65 23.65 14.52
C VAL A 734 0.93 23.08 13.30
N ALA A 735 1.63 22.80 12.20
CA ALA A 735 1.02 22.23 10.99
C ALA A 735 0.44 20.82 11.26
N VAL A 736 1.23 19.94 11.87
CA VAL A 736 0.85 18.54 12.12
C VAL A 736 -0.30 18.39 13.11
N LEU A 737 -0.43 19.30 14.08
CA LEU A 737 -1.50 19.20 15.08
C LEU A 737 -2.82 19.85 14.65
N ASN A 738 -2.81 20.73 13.64
CA ASN A 738 -3.97 21.56 13.29
C ASN A 738 -4.44 21.44 11.83
N PHE A 739 -3.92 20.49 11.05
CA PHE A 739 -4.27 20.36 9.62
C PHE A 739 -5.76 20.09 9.34
N GLN A 740 -6.50 19.52 10.29
CA GLN A 740 -7.93 19.24 10.15
C GLN A 740 -8.82 20.50 10.28
N GLY A 741 -8.27 21.62 10.75
CA GLY A 741 -9.01 22.87 11.00
C GLY A 741 -8.77 23.99 9.97
N TYR A 742 -7.81 23.81 9.06
CA TYR A 742 -7.60 24.74 7.96
C TYR A 742 -8.34 24.21 6.73
N GLY A 743 -9.50 24.79 6.43
CA GLY A 743 -10.07 24.67 5.09
C GLY A 743 -9.00 25.14 4.10
N LEU A 744 -8.46 24.21 3.32
CA LEU A 744 -7.60 24.51 2.18
C LEU A 744 -8.47 25.20 1.12
N ASP A 745 -8.76 26.49 1.28
CA ASP A 745 -9.23 27.39 0.22
C ASP A 745 -9.42 28.82 0.77
N GLU A 746 -8.32 29.56 0.92
CA GLU A 746 -8.33 30.99 0.61
C GLU A 746 -7.23 31.23 -0.43
N ARG A 747 -7.46 30.70 -1.64
CA ARG A 747 -6.85 31.31 -2.82
C ARG A 747 -7.44 32.71 -2.89
N SER A 748 -6.66 33.70 -2.48
CA SER A 748 -6.93 35.13 -2.68
C SER A 748 -7.53 35.32 -4.07
N GLY A 749 -8.83 35.59 -4.11
CA GLY A 749 -9.55 35.83 -5.34
C GLY A 749 -9.02 37.10 -5.99
N ASP A 750 -8.23 36.91 -7.04
CA ASP A 750 -8.14 37.91 -8.10
C ASP A 750 -9.04 37.37 -9.22
N GLY A 751 -10.19 38.04 -9.38
CA GLY A 751 -11.17 37.72 -10.40
C GLY A 751 -10.62 38.11 -11.77
N GLY A 752 -10.24 37.11 -12.56
CA GLY A 752 -10.03 37.23 -13.99
C GLY A 752 -11.24 36.64 -14.71
N ASP A 753 -12.31 37.41 -14.85
CA ASP A 753 -13.38 37.12 -15.81
C ASP A 753 -12.85 37.47 -17.21
N ASP A 754 -12.58 36.44 -18.01
CA ASP A 754 -12.45 36.57 -19.46
C ASP A 754 -13.85 36.77 -20.04
N ALA A 755 -14.23 38.03 -20.22
CA ALA A 755 -15.30 38.44 -21.13
C ALA A 755 -14.73 39.50 -22.08
N GLU A 756 -14.52 39.09 -23.31
CA GLU A 756 -14.26 39.97 -24.45
C GLU A 756 -15.44 40.94 -24.62
N ASP A 757 -15.18 42.24 -24.54
CA ASP A 757 -15.93 43.26 -25.26
C ASP A 757 -15.00 44.46 -25.52
N GLU A 758 -14.80 44.74 -26.81
CA GLU A 758 -14.06 45.88 -27.34
C GLU A 758 -14.85 47.19 -27.14
N ASP A 759 -14.08 48.27 -26.91
CA ASP A 759 -14.41 49.68 -27.14
C ASP A 759 -15.63 50.31 -26.43
N ASP A 760 -15.36 51.16 -25.42
CA ASP A 760 -15.73 52.58 -25.54
C ASP A 760 -15.05 53.48 -24.49
N GLU A 761 -14.39 54.52 -24.98
CA GLU A 761 -13.83 55.63 -24.22
C GLU A 761 -14.91 56.43 -23.47
N GLN A 762 -14.47 57.18 -22.45
CA GLN A 762 -15.16 58.27 -21.72
C GLN A 762 -15.89 57.91 -20.41
N ARG A 763 -15.15 57.93 -19.30
CA ARG A 763 -15.41 58.88 -18.18
C ARG A 763 -14.41 58.74 -17.04
N MET A 764 -13.32 59.51 -17.14
CA MET A 764 -12.62 60.02 -15.97
C MET A 764 -13.45 61.12 -15.31
N LYS A 765 -13.80 60.99 -14.02
CA LYS A 765 -13.55 61.98 -12.94
C LYS A 765 -14.47 61.79 -11.72
N GLY A 766 -13.83 61.58 -10.57
CA GLY A 766 -14.23 62.16 -9.29
C GLY A 766 -14.79 61.18 -8.26
N LEU A 767 -14.09 61.01 -7.13
CA LEU A 767 -14.53 61.50 -5.81
C LEU A 767 -13.51 61.14 -4.71
N VAL A 768 -13.30 62.10 -3.82
CA VAL A 768 -12.34 62.15 -2.69
C VAL A 768 -13.04 61.64 -1.40
N PRO A 769 -12.34 61.01 -0.43
CA PRO A 769 -12.96 60.42 0.76
C PRO A 769 -13.17 61.43 1.91
N SER A 770 -14.17 61.16 2.77
CA SER A 770 -14.52 61.93 3.98
C SER A 770 -14.18 61.16 5.28
N PRO A 771 -13.88 61.84 6.41
CA PRO A 771 -13.27 61.25 7.61
C PRO A 771 -14.27 60.76 8.68
N PRO A 772 -13.82 60.08 9.76
CA PRO A 772 -14.71 59.35 10.68
C PRO A 772 -15.15 60.21 11.89
N PRO A 773 -16.31 59.90 12.53
CA PRO A 773 -16.68 60.53 13.79
C PRO A 773 -16.40 59.64 15.01
N SER A 774 -16.21 60.31 16.16
CA SER A 774 -15.99 59.75 17.50
C SER A 774 -17.14 60.23 18.46
N PRO A 775 -17.17 59.93 19.78
CA PRO A 775 -18.18 59.04 20.39
C PRO A 775 -19.07 59.71 21.48
N LYS A 776 -19.92 58.89 22.13
CA LYS A 776 -20.76 59.07 23.37
C LYS A 776 -22.26 59.30 23.06
N SER A 777 -23.26 58.77 23.79
CA SER A 777 -23.38 58.42 25.22
C SER A 777 -24.58 57.47 25.48
N HIS A 778 -24.59 56.86 26.67
CA HIS A 778 -25.57 55.92 27.22
C HIS A 778 -27.01 56.46 27.41
N HIS A 779 -28.02 55.59 27.23
CA HIS A 779 -29.20 55.53 28.10
C HIS A 779 -29.88 54.15 28.06
N PHE A 780 -30.24 53.64 29.25
CA PHE A 780 -30.97 52.39 29.54
C PHE A 780 -32.50 52.56 29.43
N GLY A 781 -33.22 51.50 29.03
CA GLY A 781 -34.67 51.34 29.18
C GLY A 781 -35.23 50.11 28.41
N PRO A 782 -36.30 49.43 28.87
CA PRO A 782 -36.26 47.98 29.13
C PRO A 782 -37.04 47.03 28.18
N LEU A 783 -36.71 45.75 28.33
CA LEU A 783 -37.24 44.50 27.73
C LEU A 783 -38.78 44.33 27.74
N PRO A 784 -39.33 43.48 26.86
CA PRO A 784 -39.46 42.03 27.15
C PRO A 784 -38.46 41.12 26.43
#